data_AF-A0A381ZNC3-F1
#
_entry.id   AF-A0A381ZNC3-F1
#
_cell.length_a   1.000
_cell.length_b   1.000
_cell.length_c   1.000
_cell.angle_alpha   90.00
_cell.angle_beta   90.00
_cell.angle_gamma   90.00
#
_symmetry.space_group_name_H-M   'P 1'
#
loop_
_entity.id
_entity.type
_entity.pdbx_description
1 polymer ?
#
loop_
_entity_poly.entity_id
_entity_poly.type
_entity_poly.pdbx_seq_one_letter_code
_entity_poly.pdbx_strand_id
1 'polypeptide(L)'
;GLPGEQPAGWGWSYLDDTGGMYIAFSTMTSLYRRNMTGLGQHVDLSQMIVGATLNGSALLDATVNGRPSRREGFPPGNRAHWPGTPMLNNYRGPTTAPHNSYRTKGGGYNDWCAIACFSEGEWQRLVGVMGSPKWATAPKFATLSGRLQHQEELDHGVQEWAQTIEKYRLMELCQSSGVPAMPVQSTENRVEHDPQLRHRELYRELEHPVIGEYKFQNAPFKLSATPAFNTKPAPLIGQHNQVIFEGMLGLSHEEFVSGYEDNTFWPTTLNRYPYMDEMIKSEPLPFTGPGAAFKSEKPDASANEGPLSSLRVLELADEKGQYCGKLMSDLGAEVIKIEPSSGEHARTVGPFMDDLPHRERSLSFWHYNTSKRGITLNLETAEGRGLFKRLADTADVILETFNAGYLPALDLGYEDLVKSNPQLIMCSLTSFGQTGPWRDYLAGDLLHLAAGGQMGCCGYDSDRVPGDIPIAPGGGQAWHIGGHYAYMAIIAALMHRTNSGQGQYIDASIHDACALTTEMHVNTYIYQGQVVLRQTGRHAAATPTAVSQLRCKDGKYVNASASRVTLRLFPALVEWMDSHGLAGDLTEERYLDPAVFAASEEHIEEVVANFAANMTRDEVAHGGQERGFNWGAIRAPDELVDEGHLTDRGFWVEVPHPELGRTFKYPGPAGIYNGSPWGISSRAPLIGEHNEDIFCGELGLQKTELAYLAEARVV
;
A
#
# COMPACT_ATOMS: atom_id res chain seq x y z
N GLY A 1 15.85 4.72 -1.61
CA GLY A 1 17.17 5.27 -1.22
C GLY A 1 18.06 5.38 -2.44
N LEU A 2 19.20 6.04 -2.30
CA LEU A 2 20.22 6.20 -3.35
C LEU A 2 21.33 5.15 -3.23
N PRO A 3 22.10 4.89 -4.31
CA PRO A 3 23.26 3.99 -4.24
C PRO A 3 24.31 4.50 -3.27
N GLY A 4 24.91 3.61 -2.47
CA GLY A 4 25.95 3.96 -1.50
C GLY A 4 25.46 4.67 -0.24
N GLU A 5 24.25 5.25 -0.27
CA GLU A 5 23.66 5.95 0.86
C GLU A 5 22.95 5.00 1.83
N GLN A 6 22.84 5.46 3.08
CA GLN A 6 22.04 4.78 4.09
C GLN A 6 20.57 4.66 3.68
N PRO A 7 19.79 3.74 4.28
CA PRO A 7 18.35 3.67 4.04
C PRO A 7 17.69 5.04 4.26
N ALA A 8 16.95 5.53 3.25
CA ALA A 8 16.21 6.79 3.35
C ALA A 8 15.06 6.71 4.37
N GLY A 9 14.57 5.51 4.66
CA GLY A 9 13.34 5.32 5.43
C GLY A 9 12.09 5.64 4.60
N TRP A 10 10.93 5.47 5.23
CA TRP A 10 9.63 5.72 4.63
C TRP A 10 9.07 7.10 4.99
N GLY A 11 9.63 7.82 5.95
CA GLY A 11 9.04 9.10 6.33
C GLY A 11 7.69 9.01 7.05
N TRP A 12 7.03 7.84 7.17
CA TRP A 12 5.84 7.61 8.01
C TRP A 12 5.78 6.16 8.48
N SER A 13 4.87 5.84 9.40
CA SER A 13 4.62 4.49 9.91
C SER A 13 3.90 3.60 8.89
N TYR A 14 4.56 3.26 7.78
CA TYR A 14 3.94 2.50 6.70
C TYR A 14 3.37 1.14 7.15
N LEU A 15 4.05 0.44 8.06
CA LEU A 15 3.59 -0.84 8.59
C LEU A 15 2.44 -0.71 9.61
N ASP A 16 2.21 0.46 10.17
CA ASP A 16 1.08 0.71 11.07
C ASP A 16 -0.19 0.93 10.24
N ASP A 17 -0.12 1.78 9.22
CA ASP A 17 -1.20 1.96 8.24
C ASP A 17 -1.55 0.62 7.58
N THR A 18 -0.53 -0.08 7.05
CA THR A 18 -0.75 -1.34 6.33
C THR A 18 -1.21 -2.44 7.29
N GLY A 19 -0.65 -2.54 8.50
CA GLY A 19 -1.11 -3.46 9.53
C GLY A 19 -2.60 -3.25 9.87
N GLY A 20 -3.02 -1.99 10.00
CA GLY A 20 -4.43 -1.63 10.19
C GLY A 20 -5.33 -2.05 9.02
N MET A 21 -4.87 -1.86 7.77
CA MET A 21 -5.60 -2.34 6.58
C MET A 21 -5.77 -3.86 6.57
N TYR A 22 -4.72 -4.61 6.91
CA TYR A 22 -4.80 -6.08 7.02
C TYR A 22 -5.77 -6.52 8.11
N ILE A 23 -5.72 -5.91 9.29
CA ILE A 23 -6.69 -6.20 10.35
C ILE A 23 -8.12 -5.94 9.85
N ALA A 24 -8.36 -4.80 9.20
CA ALA A 24 -9.69 -4.46 8.69
C ALA A 24 -10.17 -5.49 7.66
N PHE A 25 -9.38 -5.79 6.63
CA PHE A 25 -9.82 -6.70 5.59
C PHE A 25 -9.88 -8.16 6.05
N SER A 26 -8.97 -8.61 6.92
CA SER A 26 -9.02 -9.95 7.51
C SER A 26 -10.25 -10.14 8.39
N THR A 27 -10.63 -9.09 9.14
CA THR A 27 -11.86 -9.07 9.94
C THR A 27 -13.08 -9.14 9.04
N MET A 28 -13.17 -8.28 8.01
CA MET A 28 -14.29 -8.30 7.06
C MET A 28 -14.40 -9.64 6.32
N THR A 29 -13.28 -10.22 5.90
CA THR A 29 -13.22 -11.54 5.26
C THR A 29 -13.73 -12.64 6.20
N SER A 30 -13.36 -12.58 7.48
CA SER A 30 -13.83 -13.52 8.50
C SER A 30 -15.31 -13.34 8.84
N LEU A 31 -15.80 -12.10 8.83
CA LEU A 31 -17.23 -11.80 8.98
C LEU A 31 -18.03 -12.30 7.77
N TYR A 32 -17.50 -12.14 6.56
CA TYR A 32 -18.09 -12.71 5.35
C TYR A 32 -18.19 -14.23 5.47
N ARG A 33 -17.08 -14.94 5.80
CA ARG A 33 -17.10 -16.39 6.07
C ARG A 33 -18.17 -16.74 7.10
N ARG A 34 -18.21 -16.06 8.24
CA ARG A 34 -19.21 -16.30 9.28
C ARG A 34 -20.64 -16.15 8.75
N ASN A 35 -20.91 -15.14 7.93
CA ASN A 35 -22.24 -14.93 7.36
C ASN A 35 -22.61 -16.02 6.33
N MET A 36 -21.62 -16.59 5.64
CA MET A 36 -21.83 -17.66 4.65
C MET A 36 -21.96 -19.05 5.29
N THR A 37 -21.13 -19.36 6.30
CA THR A 37 -21.00 -20.71 6.87
C THR A 37 -21.56 -20.85 8.29
N GLY A 38 -21.86 -19.74 8.97
CA GLY A 38 -22.21 -19.72 10.40
C GLY A 38 -21.00 -19.85 11.34
N LEU A 39 -19.79 -20.08 10.81
CA LEU A 39 -18.59 -20.33 11.61
C LEU A 39 -17.73 -19.07 11.73
N GLY A 40 -17.45 -18.67 12.98
CA GLY A 40 -16.40 -17.68 13.27
C GLY A 40 -14.99 -18.26 13.07
N GLN A 41 -13.97 -17.41 13.20
CA GLN A 41 -12.57 -17.84 13.24
C GLN A 41 -11.69 -16.85 14.00
N HIS A 42 -10.53 -17.34 14.43
CA HIS A 42 -9.43 -16.53 14.92
C HIS A 42 -8.44 -16.25 13.78
N VAL A 43 -8.00 -14.99 13.67
CA VAL A 43 -6.98 -14.57 12.72
C VAL A 43 -5.80 -13.97 13.49
N ASP A 44 -4.61 -14.54 13.31
CA ASP A 44 -3.35 -14.03 13.85
C ASP A 44 -2.56 -13.31 12.75
N LEU A 45 -2.34 -12.01 12.94
CA LEU A 45 -1.58 -11.15 12.04
C LEU A 45 -0.33 -10.62 12.75
N SER A 46 0.81 -10.73 12.07
CA SER A 46 2.06 -10.09 12.49
C SER A 46 2.40 -8.98 11.50
N GLN A 47 2.59 -7.75 11.99
CA GLN A 47 2.97 -6.60 11.14
C GLN A 47 4.29 -6.85 10.39
N MET A 48 5.21 -7.63 10.96
CA MET A 48 6.45 -8.02 10.29
C MET A 48 6.18 -8.93 9.09
N ILE A 49 5.30 -9.93 9.25
CA ILE A 49 4.91 -10.84 8.16
C ILE A 49 4.16 -10.08 7.06
N VAL A 50 3.24 -9.20 7.46
CA VAL A 50 2.52 -8.29 6.56
C VAL A 50 3.52 -7.49 5.72
N GLY A 51 4.48 -6.81 6.35
CA GLY A 51 5.52 -6.06 5.63
C GLY A 51 6.38 -6.93 4.70
N ALA A 52 6.70 -8.16 5.11
CA ALA A 52 7.46 -9.10 4.27
C ALA A 52 6.70 -9.48 2.99
N THR A 53 5.39 -9.69 3.05
CA THR A 53 4.58 -10.03 1.85
C THR A 53 4.63 -8.97 0.75
N LEU A 54 4.73 -7.70 1.13
CA LEU A 54 4.80 -6.58 0.17
C LEU A 54 6.12 -6.52 -0.60
N ASN A 55 7.13 -7.28 -0.17
CA ASN A 55 8.44 -7.37 -0.81
C ASN A 55 8.59 -8.61 -1.70
N GLY A 56 7.48 -9.28 -2.06
CA GLY A 56 7.55 -10.62 -2.65
C GLY A 56 8.35 -10.73 -3.96
N SER A 57 8.35 -9.70 -4.82
CA SER A 57 9.20 -9.68 -6.02
C SER A 57 10.69 -9.70 -5.68
N ALA A 58 11.12 -8.97 -4.64
CA ALA A 58 12.51 -8.95 -4.18
C ALA A 58 12.89 -10.23 -3.44
N LEU A 59 11.97 -10.78 -2.64
CA LEU A 59 12.16 -12.08 -1.97
C LEU A 59 12.31 -13.22 -2.98
N LEU A 60 11.52 -13.21 -4.06
CA LEU A 60 11.69 -14.19 -5.14
C LEU A 60 13.02 -13.99 -5.91
N ASP A 61 13.48 -12.76 -6.14
CA ASP A 61 14.81 -12.55 -6.74
C ASP A 61 15.92 -13.15 -5.86
N ALA A 62 15.79 -13.03 -4.53
CA ALA A 62 16.70 -13.63 -3.58
C ALA A 62 16.61 -15.17 -3.59
N THR A 63 15.41 -15.76 -3.53
CA THR A 63 15.26 -17.23 -3.43
C THR A 63 15.42 -17.95 -4.77
N VAL A 64 15.10 -17.32 -5.90
CA VAL A 64 15.17 -17.91 -7.25
C VAL A 64 16.50 -17.63 -7.94
N ASN A 65 16.95 -16.38 -7.92
CA ASN A 65 18.17 -15.96 -8.61
C ASN A 65 19.38 -15.84 -7.69
N GLY A 66 19.22 -15.94 -6.35
CA GLY A 66 20.31 -15.73 -5.40
C GLY A 66 20.84 -14.30 -5.39
N ARG A 67 20.03 -13.32 -5.81
CA ARG A 67 20.50 -11.94 -6.02
C ARG A 67 20.36 -11.10 -4.74
N PRO A 68 21.44 -10.45 -4.26
CA PRO A 68 21.35 -9.56 -3.11
C PRO A 68 20.61 -8.26 -3.46
N SER A 69 19.79 -7.76 -2.53
CA SER A 69 19.02 -6.51 -2.72
C SER A 69 19.89 -5.26 -2.56
N ARG A 70 21.08 -5.38 -1.97
CA ARG A 70 22.09 -4.31 -1.91
C ARG A 70 23.26 -4.69 -2.80
N ARG A 71 23.54 -3.85 -3.80
CA ARG A 71 24.62 -4.05 -4.78
C ARG A 71 25.00 -2.71 -5.40
N GLU A 72 26.12 -2.67 -6.11
CA GLU A 72 26.57 -1.45 -6.80
C GLU A 72 25.45 -0.85 -7.66
N GLY A 73 25.21 0.45 -7.50
CA GLY A 73 24.15 1.18 -8.21
C GLY A 73 22.71 0.87 -7.80
N PHE A 74 22.46 0.02 -6.80
CA PHE A 74 21.10 -0.30 -6.34
C PHE A 74 20.93 -0.14 -4.82
N PRO A 75 19.82 0.48 -4.35
CA PRO A 75 18.68 0.99 -5.11
C PRO A 75 19.01 2.26 -5.93
N PRO A 76 18.44 2.44 -7.14
CA PRO A 76 18.78 3.53 -8.07
C PRO A 76 18.09 4.88 -7.74
N GLY A 77 17.55 5.03 -6.53
CA GLY A 77 16.68 6.16 -6.19
C GLY A 77 15.36 6.12 -6.98
N ASN A 78 15.06 7.24 -7.63
CA ASN A 78 13.89 7.39 -8.48
C ASN A 78 14.17 6.95 -9.92
N ARG A 79 15.43 6.74 -10.33
CA ARG A 79 15.76 6.25 -11.67
C ARG A 79 15.28 4.81 -11.85
N ALA A 80 14.83 4.47 -13.06
CA ALA A 80 14.53 3.08 -13.40
C ALA A 80 15.81 2.22 -13.53
N HIS A 81 16.97 2.86 -13.72
CA HIS A 81 18.27 2.21 -13.90
C HIS A 81 19.40 3.13 -13.44
N TRP A 82 20.52 2.54 -13.01
CA TRP A 82 21.73 3.28 -12.62
C TRP A 82 22.91 2.93 -13.52
N PRO A 83 23.74 3.90 -13.96
CA PRO A 83 24.92 3.63 -14.79
C PRO A 83 25.84 2.56 -14.19
N GLY A 84 26.35 1.66 -15.04
CA GLY A 84 27.24 0.57 -14.61
C GLY A 84 26.53 -0.65 -14.01
N THR A 85 25.20 -0.64 -13.92
CA THR A 85 24.41 -1.80 -13.46
C THR A 85 23.87 -2.63 -14.64
N PRO A 86 23.42 -3.88 -14.43
CA PRO A 86 22.75 -4.65 -15.47
C PRO A 86 21.47 -3.94 -15.99
N MET A 87 21.30 -3.89 -17.31
CA MET A 87 20.10 -3.35 -17.95
C MET A 87 18.97 -4.39 -17.93
N LEU A 88 18.25 -4.46 -16.81
CA LEU A 88 17.15 -5.37 -16.60
C LEU A 88 15.93 -4.59 -16.10
N ASN A 89 14.73 -4.94 -16.60
CA ASN A 89 13.49 -4.45 -15.98
C ASN A 89 13.48 -4.87 -14.51
N ASN A 90 12.86 -4.04 -13.69
CA ASN A 90 12.80 -4.26 -12.24
C ASN A 90 11.37 -4.01 -11.76
N TYR A 91 11.19 -3.97 -10.44
CA TYR A 91 9.88 -3.76 -9.82
C TYR A 91 9.21 -2.42 -10.20
N ARG A 92 9.93 -1.45 -10.78
CA ARG A 92 9.36 -0.20 -11.32
C ARG A 92 8.86 -0.34 -12.75
N GLY A 93 8.90 -1.54 -13.32
CA GLY A 93 8.50 -1.82 -14.69
C GLY A 93 9.66 -1.80 -15.68
N PRO A 94 9.40 -1.45 -16.95
CA PRO A 94 10.41 -1.38 -17.99
C PRO A 94 11.55 -0.42 -17.64
N THR A 95 12.79 -0.81 -17.92
CA THR A 95 13.93 0.12 -17.84
C THR A 95 13.68 1.30 -18.77
N THR A 96 13.67 2.52 -18.22
CA THR A 96 13.36 3.71 -19.03
C THR A 96 14.07 4.99 -18.58
N ALA A 97 14.15 5.99 -19.47
CA ALA A 97 14.72 7.31 -19.22
C ALA A 97 14.06 8.40 -20.10
N PRO A 98 13.69 9.58 -19.53
CA PRO A 98 13.74 9.91 -18.10
C PRO A 98 12.75 9.09 -17.27
N HIS A 99 13.10 8.88 -16.00
CA HIS A 99 12.23 8.37 -14.95
C HIS A 99 12.80 8.91 -13.63
N ASN A 100 12.45 10.12 -13.23
CA ASN A 100 13.06 10.79 -12.07
C ASN A 100 12.17 11.95 -11.58
N SER A 101 12.55 12.61 -10.47
CA SER A 101 11.96 13.86 -10.01
C SER A 101 12.92 15.03 -10.20
N TYR A 102 12.38 16.14 -10.71
CA TYR A 102 13.13 17.35 -11.04
C TYR A 102 12.59 18.53 -10.25
N ARG A 103 13.50 19.33 -9.70
CA ARG A 103 13.13 20.58 -8.99
C ARG A 103 12.49 21.55 -9.98
N THR A 104 11.47 22.27 -9.54
CA THR A 104 10.71 23.20 -10.36
C THR A 104 10.91 24.64 -9.91
N LYS A 105 10.36 25.59 -10.66
CA LYS A 105 10.25 26.98 -10.20
C LYS A 105 9.42 27.05 -8.91
N GLY A 106 9.65 28.10 -8.12
CA GLY A 106 8.97 28.38 -6.84
C GLY A 106 9.95 28.39 -5.66
N GLY A 107 10.93 27.47 -5.66
CA GLY A 107 11.98 27.40 -4.63
C GLY A 107 11.51 26.82 -3.30
N GLY A 108 10.26 26.40 -3.18
CA GLY A 108 9.70 25.71 -2.03
C GLY A 108 10.25 24.29 -1.84
N TYR A 109 10.13 23.79 -0.63
CA TYR A 109 10.67 22.47 -0.24
C TYR A 109 10.09 21.31 -1.07
N ASN A 110 8.82 21.40 -1.46
CA ASN A 110 8.11 20.41 -2.28
C ASN A 110 7.92 20.86 -3.74
N ASP A 111 8.70 21.82 -4.22
CA ASP A 111 8.64 22.27 -5.62
C ASP A 111 9.44 21.34 -6.52
N TRP A 112 8.83 20.19 -6.80
CA TRP A 112 9.33 19.13 -7.65
C TRP A 112 8.23 18.56 -8.52
N CYS A 113 8.61 18.02 -9.68
CA CYS A 113 7.73 17.24 -10.52
C CYS A 113 8.44 15.94 -10.96
N ALA A 114 7.77 14.81 -10.75
CA ALA A 114 8.20 13.53 -11.27
C ALA A 114 7.78 13.42 -12.75
N ILE A 115 8.70 12.98 -13.61
CA ILE A 115 8.50 12.81 -15.05
C ILE A 115 9.03 11.45 -15.45
N ALA A 116 8.23 10.71 -16.23
CA ALA A 116 8.63 9.43 -16.81
C ALA A 116 8.26 9.38 -18.30
N CYS A 117 9.12 8.77 -19.11
CA CYS A 117 8.81 8.44 -20.50
C CYS A 117 9.10 6.96 -20.71
N PHE A 118 8.12 6.15 -21.10
CA PHE A 118 8.21 4.70 -21.32
C PHE A 118 8.38 4.34 -22.81
N SER A 119 8.27 5.33 -23.70
CA SER A 119 8.39 5.12 -25.14
C SER A 119 9.21 6.22 -25.81
N GLU A 120 9.76 5.93 -26.99
CA GLU A 120 10.41 6.94 -27.83
C GLU A 120 9.45 8.08 -28.20
N GLY A 121 8.17 7.75 -28.40
CA GLY A 121 7.13 8.74 -28.67
C GLY A 121 6.93 9.71 -27.50
N GLU A 122 6.91 9.22 -26.27
CA GLU A 122 6.84 10.07 -25.06
C GLU A 122 8.06 10.96 -24.92
N TRP A 123 9.27 10.43 -25.18
CA TRP A 123 10.49 11.23 -25.19
C TRP A 123 10.41 12.37 -26.22
N GLN A 124 10.00 12.09 -27.46
CA GLN A 124 9.86 13.14 -28.49
C GLN A 124 8.82 14.20 -28.11
N ARG A 125 7.71 13.79 -27.46
CA ARG A 125 6.71 14.74 -26.96
C ARG A 125 7.27 15.60 -25.83
N LEU A 126 8.05 15.03 -24.91
CA LEU A 126 8.74 15.80 -23.86
C LEU A 126 9.73 16.80 -24.46
N VAL A 127 10.52 16.40 -25.46
CA VAL A 127 11.41 17.32 -26.20
C VAL A 127 10.61 18.47 -26.82
N GLY A 128 9.44 18.19 -27.39
CA GLY A 128 8.50 19.20 -27.90
C GLY A 128 8.03 20.15 -26.80
N VAL A 129 7.62 19.63 -25.65
CA VAL A 129 7.21 20.41 -24.46
C VAL A 129 8.33 21.32 -23.96
N MET A 130 9.59 20.87 -24.02
CA MET A 130 10.77 21.66 -23.67
C MET A 130 11.13 22.75 -24.70
N GLY A 131 10.40 22.85 -25.82
CA GLY A 131 10.70 23.78 -26.90
C GLY A 131 11.83 23.31 -27.82
N SER A 132 12.06 22.00 -27.91
CA SER A 132 13.09 21.37 -28.76
C SER A 132 14.52 21.91 -28.54
N PRO A 133 15.04 21.93 -27.30
CA PRO A 133 16.36 22.46 -27.05
C PRO A 133 17.43 21.64 -27.79
N LYS A 134 18.52 22.31 -28.22
CA LYS A 134 19.59 21.70 -29.03
C LYS A 134 20.21 20.47 -28.37
N TRP A 135 20.33 20.44 -27.05
CA TRP A 135 20.88 19.29 -26.33
C TRP A 135 19.96 18.06 -26.45
N ALA A 136 18.64 18.23 -26.31
CA ALA A 136 17.69 17.12 -26.27
C ALA A 136 17.42 16.50 -27.65
N THR A 137 17.63 17.27 -28.72
CA THR A 137 17.52 16.81 -30.11
C THR A 137 18.80 16.13 -30.61
N ALA A 138 19.85 16.04 -29.80
CA ALA A 138 21.09 15.38 -30.18
C ALA A 138 20.87 13.87 -30.44
N PRO A 139 21.52 13.28 -31.47
CA PRO A 139 21.34 11.88 -31.84
C PRO A 139 21.56 10.87 -30.69
N LYS A 140 22.42 11.21 -29.72
CA LYS A 140 22.69 10.37 -28.54
C LYS A 140 21.48 10.16 -27.63
N PHE A 141 20.45 11.02 -27.69
CA PHE A 141 19.22 10.87 -26.92
C PHE A 141 18.05 10.28 -27.74
N ALA A 142 18.27 9.95 -29.01
CA ALA A 142 17.22 9.45 -29.91
C ALA A 142 16.76 8.02 -29.62
N THR A 143 17.48 7.28 -28.77
CA THR A 143 17.14 5.91 -28.36
C THR A 143 17.23 5.78 -26.85
N LEU A 144 16.45 4.87 -26.27
CA LEU A 144 16.53 4.54 -24.85
C LEU A 144 17.96 4.20 -24.39
N SER A 145 18.68 3.35 -25.14
CA SER A 145 20.04 2.96 -24.78
C SER A 145 20.98 4.16 -24.71
N GLY A 146 20.89 5.08 -25.68
CA GLY A 146 21.66 6.33 -25.65
C GLY A 146 21.26 7.24 -24.48
N ARG A 147 19.96 7.34 -24.17
CA ARG A 147 19.47 8.09 -22.99
C ARG A 147 20.00 7.53 -21.67
N LEU A 148 20.08 6.21 -21.53
CA LEU A 148 20.62 5.56 -20.33
C LEU A 148 22.14 5.76 -20.20
N GLN A 149 22.88 5.63 -21.30
CA GLN A 149 24.32 5.86 -21.32
C GLN A 149 24.70 7.30 -20.95
N HIS A 150 23.84 8.27 -21.30
CA HIS A 150 24.06 9.69 -21.07
C HIS A 150 23.05 10.28 -20.07
N GLN A 151 22.55 9.47 -19.12
CA GLN A 151 21.43 9.85 -18.28
C GLN A 151 21.73 11.01 -17.33
N GLU A 152 22.97 11.18 -16.88
CA GLU A 152 23.35 12.33 -16.05
C GLU A 152 23.20 13.66 -16.80
N GLU A 153 23.65 13.69 -18.06
CA GLU A 153 23.50 14.86 -18.92
C GLU A 153 22.02 15.11 -19.28
N LEU A 154 21.27 14.04 -19.54
CA LEU A 154 19.83 14.13 -19.78
C LEU A 154 19.10 14.70 -18.57
N ASP A 155 19.33 14.13 -17.38
CA ASP A 155 18.69 14.57 -16.15
C ASP A 155 19.05 16.03 -15.83
N HIS A 156 20.30 16.44 -16.08
CA HIS A 156 20.73 17.83 -15.93
C HIS A 156 19.95 18.77 -16.88
N GLY A 157 19.83 18.43 -18.16
CA GLY A 157 19.08 19.23 -19.13
C GLY A 157 17.59 19.33 -18.80
N VAL A 158 16.97 18.23 -18.35
CA VAL A 158 15.57 18.23 -17.90
C VAL A 158 15.42 19.07 -16.62
N GLN A 159 16.37 18.97 -15.70
CA GLN A 159 16.40 19.75 -14.45
C GLN A 159 16.49 21.25 -14.71
N GLU A 160 17.37 21.70 -15.60
CA GLU A 160 17.50 23.12 -15.97
C GLU A 160 16.19 23.66 -16.56
N TRP A 161 15.55 22.89 -17.44
CA TRP A 161 14.26 23.25 -18.00
C TRP A 161 13.16 23.29 -16.93
N ALA A 162 13.03 22.25 -16.11
CA ALA A 162 11.98 22.13 -15.10
C ALA A 162 12.02 23.27 -14.07
N GLN A 163 13.20 23.76 -13.70
CA GLN A 163 13.38 24.91 -12.79
C GLN A 163 12.81 26.23 -13.33
N THR A 164 12.49 26.31 -14.61
CA THR A 164 11.90 27.52 -15.21
C THR A 164 10.37 27.57 -15.13
N ILE A 165 9.73 26.46 -14.72
CA ILE A 165 8.27 26.29 -14.76
C ILE A 165 7.76 25.85 -13.38
N GLU A 166 6.63 26.39 -12.93
CA GLU A 166 5.98 25.96 -11.68
C GLU A 166 5.45 24.51 -11.80
N LYS A 167 5.48 23.72 -10.72
CA LYS A 167 5.22 22.26 -10.78
C LYS A 167 3.89 21.85 -11.40
N TYR A 168 2.80 22.54 -11.08
CA TYR A 168 1.47 22.24 -11.64
C TYR A 168 1.38 22.64 -13.11
N ARG A 169 2.03 23.75 -13.49
CA ARG A 169 2.10 24.15 -14.90
C ARG A 169 2.93 23.17 -15.72
N LEU A 170 4.02 22.66 -15.16
CA LEU A 170 4.83 21.61 -15.78
C LEU A 170 4.00 20.32 -15.97
N MET A 171 3.31 19.88 -14.91
CA MET A 171 2.39 18.74 -14.96
C MET A 171 1.38 18.90 -16.09
N GLU A 172 0.67 20.03 -16.16
CA GLU A 172 -0.33 20.30 -17.22
C GLU A 172 0.26 20.24 -18.63
N LEU A 173 1.43 20.86 -18.84
CA LEU A 173 2.11 20.87 -20.15
C LEU A 173 2.49 19.45 -20.60
N CYS A 174 3.02 18.64 -19.67
CA CYS A 174 3.37 17.26 -19.93
C CYS A 174 2.12 16.40 -20.17
N GLN A 175 1.12 16.44 -19.29
CA GLN A 175 -0.11 15.65 -19.39
C GLN A 175 -0.88 15.95 -20.67
N SER A 176 -1.06 17.23 -21.03
CA SER A 176 -1.71 17.64 -22.28
C SER A 176 -0.96 17.23 -23.55
N SER A 177 0.34 16.92 -23.42
CA SER A 177 1.19 16.40 -24.49
C SER A 177 1.37 14.88 -24.41
N GLY A 178 0.60 14.19 -23.57
CA GLY A 178 0.71 12.73 -23.39
C GLY A 178 2.06 12.29 -22.83
N VAL A 179 2.69 13.10 -21.97
CA VAL A 179 3.90 12.76 -21.22
C VAL A 179 3.51 12.58 -19.74
N PRO A 180 3.72 11.39 -19.15
CA PRO A 180 3.44 11.15 -17.74
C PRO A 180 4.26 12.08 -16.83
N ALA A 181 3.58 12.94 -16.08
CA ALA A 181 4.20 13.80 -15.08
C ALA A 181 3.24 14.15 -13.95
N MET A 182 3.73 14.18 -12.71
CA MET A 182 2.95 14.55 -11.52
C MET A 182 3.78 15.36 -10.53
N PRO A 183 3.19 16.37 -9.84
CA PRO A 183 3.90 17.16 -8.84
C PRO A 183 4.18 16.33 -7.59
N VAL A 184 5.29 16.60 -6.91
CA VAL A 184 5.48 16.16 -5.53
C VAL A 184 4.62 17.05 -4.64
N GLN A 185 3.53 16.48 -4.12
CA GLN A 185 2.57 17.25 -3.33
C GLN A 185 2.92 17.26 -1.85
N SER A 186 2.83 18.43 -1.22
CA SER A 186 2.79 18.54 0.24
C SER A 186 1.43 18.07 0.80
N THR A 187 1.32 17.98 2.11
CA THR A 187 0.03 17.81 2.81
C THR A 187 -0.94 18.94 2.49
N GLU A 188 -0.49 20.19 2.56
CA GLU A 188 -1.25 21.38 2.15
C GLU A 188 -1.78 21.27 0.72
N ASN A 189 -0.92 20.90 -0.24
CA ASN A 189 -1.31 20.77 -1.63
C ASN A 189 -2.48 19.79 -1.82
N ARG A 190 -2.39 18.61 -1.19
CA ARG A 190 -3.42 17.57 -1.26
C ARG A 190 -4.73 18.00 -0.61
N VAL A 191 -4.66 18.67 0.54
CA VAL A 191 -5.85 19.04 1.34
C VAL A 191 -6.54 20.29 0.81
N GLU A 192 -5.79 21.27 0.30
CA GLU A 192 -6.33 22.58 -0.08
C GLU A 192 -6.43 22.81 -1.58
N HIS A 193 -5.59 22.17 -2.40
CA HIS A 193 -5.36 22.61 -3.77
C HIS A 193 -5.56 21.52 -4.82
N ASP A 194 -5.58 20.24 -4.45
CA ASP A 194 -5.77 19.14 -5.37
C ASP A 194 -7.22 19.08 -5.89
N PRO A 195 -7.45 19.36 -7.19
CA PRO A 195 -8.79 19.43 -7.75
C PRO A 195 -9.41 18.04 -7.93
N GLN A 196 -8.60 16.99 -8.06
CA GLN A 196 -9.09 15.62 -8.16
C GLN A 196 -9.57 15.13 -6.80
N LEU A 197 -8.77 15.28 -5.74
CA LEU A 197 -9.15 14.88 -4.38
C LEU A 197 -10.39 15.64 -3.88
N ARG A 198 -10.54 16.92 -4.28
CA ARG A 198 -11.75 17.71 -4.02
C ARG A 198 -12.97 17.16 -4.77
N HIS A 199 -12.84 16.89 -6.08
CA HIS A 199 -13.91 16.28 -6.89
C HIS A 199 -14.34 14.93 -6.31
N ARG A 200 -13.37 14.18 -5.79
CA ARG A 200 -13.54 12.87 -5.15
C ARG A 200 -14.03 12.96 -3.71
N GLU A 201 -14.20 14.15 -3.15
CA GLU A 201 -14.63 14.37 -1.76
C GLU A 201 -13.78 13.60 -0.73
N LEU A 202 -12.47 13.48 -0.97
CA LEU A 202 -11.58 12.74 -0.07
C LEU A 202 -11.51 13.43 1.30
N TYR A 203 -11.50 14.77 1.32
CA TYR A 203 -11.58 15.57 2.53
C TYR A 203 -12.95 16.26 2.57
N ARG A 204 -13.77 15.95 3.57
CA ARG A 204 -15.08 16.58 3.79
C ARG A 204 -15.13 17.26 5.14
N GLU A 205 -15.85 18.37 5.20
CA GLU A 205 -16.12 19.09 6.44
C GLU A 205 -17.20 18.37 7.26
N LEU A 206 -16.94 18.20 8.55
CA LEU A 206 -17.87 17.70 9.55
C LEU A 206 -17.84 18.61 10.77
N GLU A 207 -19.00 18.82 11.39
CA GLU A 207 -19.11 19.54 12.65
C GLU A 207 -18.59 18.65 13.80
N HIS A 208 -17.54 19.10 14.49
CA HIS A 208 -17.01 18.47 15.69
C HIS A 208 -17.35 19.30 16.94
N PRO A 209 -17.88 18.70 18.03
CA PRO A 209 -18.37 19.44 19.20
C PRO A 209 -17.38 20.41 19.87
N VAL A 210 -16.08 20.19 19.67
CA VAL A 210 -14.99 20.99 20.30
C VAL A 210 -14.28 21.93 19.33
N ILE A 211 -14.10 21.52 18.06
CA ILE A 211 -13.25 22.25 17.10
C ILE A 211 -14.07 22.92 15.98
N GLY A 212 -15.40 22.80 16.03
CA GLY A 212 -16.32 23.33 15.03
C GLY A 212 -16.28 22.55 13.72
N GLU A 213 -16.67 23.21 12.63
CA GLU A 213 -16.64 22.65 11.28
C GLU A 213 -15.20 22.46 10.81
N TYR A 214 -14.87 21.23 10.46
CA TYR A 214 -13.48 20.88 10.19
C TYR A 214 -13.34 19.69 9.24
N LYS A 215 -12.21 19.58 8.53
CA LYS A 215 -12.00 18.54 7.50
C LYS A 215 -11.66 17.18 8.11
N PHE A 216 -12.26 16.13 7.56
CA PHE A 216 -11.99 14.72 7.88
C PHE A 216 -11.78 13.90 6.60
N GLN A 217 -11.01 12.83 6.70
CA GLN A 217 -10.67 11.93 5.59
C GLN A 217 -11.75 10.87 5.33
N ASN A 218 -12.22 10.72 4.10
CA ASN A 218 -13.14 9.66 3.67
C ASN A 218 -12.44 8.45 3.05
N ALA A 219 -13.22 7.40 2.78
CA ALA A 219 -12.75 6.22 2.05
C ALA A 219 -12.27 6.59 0.62
N PRO A 220 -11.18 5.97 0.12
CA PRO A 220 -10.61 6.26 -1.20
C PRO A 220 -11.33 5.51 -2.34
N PHE A 221 -12.60 5.18 -2.14
CA PHE A 221 -13.45 4.48 -3.09
C PHE A 221 -14.91 4.95 -2.94
N LYS A 222 -15.70 4.82 -4.02
CA LYS A 222 -17.14 5.05 -3.99
C LYS A 222 -17.87 3.73 -4.23
N LEU A 223 -18.96 3.55 -3.49
CA LEU A 223 -19.83 2.39 -3.55
C LEU A 223 -21.20 2.87 -4.01
N SER A 224 -21.72 2.31 -5.11
CA SER A 224 -22.95 2.82 -5.73
C SER A 224 -24.21 2.59 -4.89
N ALA A 225 -24.25 1.52 -4.09
CA ALA A 225 -25.39 1.17 -3.25
C ALA A 225 -25.19 1.51 -1.76
N THR A 226 -23.95 1.51 -1.29
CA THR A 226 -23.60 1.77 0.12
C THR A 226 -22.53 2.84 0.26
N PRO A 227 -22.82 4.12 0.00
CA PRO A 227 -21.81 5.18 0.00
C PRO A 227 -20.98 5.23 1.30
N ALA A 228 -19.66 5.21 1.16
CA ALA A 228 -18.72 5.17 2.28
C ALA A 228 -18.27 6.58 2.68
N PHE A 229 -18.97 7.19 3.64
CA PHE A 229 -18.64 8.50 4.18
C PHE A 229 -18.53 8.47 5.71
N ASN A 230 -17.65 9.30 6.25
CA ASN A 230 -17.71 9.63 7.66
C ASN A 230 -18.96 10.46 7.93
N THR A 231 -19.83 9.98 8.81
CA THR A 231 -21.11 10.64 9.14
C THR A 231 -21.11 11.30 10.52
N LYS A 232 -20.10 11.01 11.35
CA LYS A 232 -19.97 11.54 12.70
C LYS A 232 -18.49 11.81 13.01
N PRO A 233 -18.18 12.85 13.81
CA PRO A 233 -16.85 13.05 14.38
C PRO A 233 -16.49 11.97 15.40
N ALA A 234 -15.23 11.96 15.83
CA ALA A 234 -14.81 11.17 16.99
C ALA A 234 -15.62 11.59 18.25
N PRO A 235 -16.04 10.64 19.10
CA PRO A 235 -16.83 10.97 20.27
C PRO A 235 -15.99 11.68 21.34
N LEU A 236 -16.63 12.53 22.15
CA LEU A 236 -16.02 13.03 23.38
C LEU A 236 -15.85 11.88 24.39
N ILE A 237 -14.93 12.06 25.34
CA ILE A 237 -14.69 11.09 26.40
C ILE A 237 -16.01 10.81 27.13
N GLY A 238 -16.46 9.56 27.13
CA GLY A 238 -17.72 9.17 27.80
C GLY A 238 -19.01 9.81 27.25
N GLN A 239 -18.98 10.45 26.07
CA GLN A 239 -20.14 11.12 25.46
C GLN A 239 -21.40 10.24 25.38
N HIS A 240 -21.21 8.94 25.17
CA HIS A 240 -22.28 7.98 24.98
C HIS A 240 -22.55 7.11 26.21
N ASN A 241 -21.96 7.39 27.38
CA ASN A 241 -22.03 6.47 28.53
C ASN A 241 -23.47 6.18 28.95
N GLN A 242 -24.37 7.16 29.01
CA GLN A 242 -25.77 6.91 29.35
C GLN A 242 -26.49 6.08 28.29
N VAL A 243 -26.30 6.42 27.01
CA VAL A 243 -26.88 5.66 25.88
C VAL A 243 -26.44 4.20 25.92
N ILE A 244 -25.18 3.93 26.26
CA ILE A 244 -24.65 2.57 26.32
C ILE A 244 -25.06 1.86 27.62
N PHE A 245 -24.92 2.48 28.78
CA PHE A 245 -25.15 1.83 30.07
C PHE A 245 -26.63 1.70 30.42
N GLU A 246 -27.42 2.78 30.30
CA GLU A 246 -28.86 2.70 30.52
C GLU A 246 -29.58 2.13 29.31
N GLY A 247 -29.26 2.68 28.12
CA GLY A 247 -29.91 2.26 26.89
C GLY A 247 -29.53 0.84 26.49
N MET A 248 -28.28 0.58 26.13
CA MET A 248 -27.91 -0.72 25.55
C MET A 248 -27.72 -1.85 26.58
N LEU A 249 -27.14 -1.56 27.74
CA LEU A 249 -26.86 -2.56 28.79
C LEU A 249 -28.07 -2.76 29.72
N GLY A 250 -28.96 -1.77 29.81
CA GLY A 250 -30.19 -1.86 30.60
C GLY A 250 -30.00 -1.61 32.09
N LEU A 251 -28.94 -0.91 32.50
CA LEU A 251 -28.82 -0.43 33.87
C LEU A 251 -29.94 0.56 34.17
N SER A 252 -30.48 0.49 35.39
CA SER A 252 -31.36 1.53 35.88
C SER A 252 -30.60 2.86 36.00
N HIS A 253 -31.34 3.97 35.97
CA HIS A 253 -30.74 5.29 36.15
C HIS A 253 -30.01 5.43 37.50
N GLU A 254 -30.53 4.79 38.54
CA GLU A 254 -29.89 4.74 39.86
C GLU A 254 -28.53 4.02 39.79
N GLU A 255 -28.45 2.87 39.12
CA GLU A 255 -27.20 2.14 38.91
C GLU A 255 -26.21 2.94 38.04
N PHE A 256 -26.71 3.64 37.02
CA PHE A 256 -25.88 4.50 36.17
C PHE A 256 -25.23 5.64 36.99
N VAL A 257 -26.02 6.36 37.80
CA VAL A 257 -25.54 7.43 38.67
C VAL A 257 -24.56 6.89 39.72
N SER A 258 -24.93 5.79 40.40
CA SER A 258 -24.10 5.14 41.41
C SER A 258 -22.72 4.77 40.86
N GLY A 259 -22.62 4.29 39.62
CA GLY A 259 -21.34 3.97 38.99
C GLY A 259 -20.39 5.15 38.80
N TYR A 260 -20.88 6.40 38.77
CA TYR A 260 -20.04 7.59 38.81
C TYR A 260 -19.65 8.02 40.22
N GLU A 261 -20.45 7.64 41.23
CA GLU A 261 -20.20 7.97 42.63
C GLU A 261 -19.21 6.99 43.28
N ASP A 262 -19.27 5.72 42.89
CA ASP A 262 -18.45 4.64 43.46
C ASP A 262 -17.12 4.39 42.73
N ASN A 263 -16.83 5.17 41.68
CA ASN A 263 -15.65 5.09 40.79
C ASN A 263 -15.68 3.98 39.73
N THR A 264 -16.79 3.31 39.52
CA THR A 264 -16.89 2.26 38.49
C THR A 264 -16.75 2.81 37.07
N PHE A 265 -17.41 3.93 36.76
CA PHE A 265 -17.40 4.54 35.41
C PHE A 265 -16.43 5.70 35.27
N TRP A 266 -16.03 6.34 36.36
CA TRP A 266 -15.13 7.48 36.34
C TRP A 266 -14.30 7.58 37.63
N PRO A 267 -12.97 7.63 37.55
CA PRO A 267 -12.15 7.75 38.76
C PRO A 267 -12.29 9.15 39.37
N THR A 268 -12.51 9.21 40.69
CA THR A 268 -12.58 10.47 41.47
C THR A 268 -11.29 11.28 41.46
N THR A 269 -10.17 10.68 41.05
CA THR A 269 -8.90 11.39 40.83
C THR A 269 -8.92 12.28 39.58
N LEU A 270 -9.93 12.14 38.70
CA LEU A 270 -10.11 12.94 37.50
C LEU A 270 -11.36 13.82 37.62
N ASN A 271 -11.24 15.09 37.24
CA ASN A 271 -12.41 15.96 37.09
C ASN A 271 -13.32 15.43 35.98
N ARG A 272 -14.62 15.38 36.25
CA ARG A 272 -15.62 15.09 35.21
C ARG A 272 -15.75 16.27 34.26
N TYR A 273 -16.10 15.98 33.01
CA TYR A 273 -16.44 17.02 32.05
C TYR A 273 -17.88 17.52 32.30
N PRO A 274 -18.20 18.80 32.01
CA PRO A 274 -19.54 19.36 32.28
C PRO A 274 -20.70 18.56 31.65
N TYR A 275 -20.52 18.07 30.43
CA TYR A 275 -21.53 17.24 29.75
C TYR A 275 -21.77 15.89 30.44
N MET A 276 -20.82 15.41 31.25
CA MET A 276 -21.04 14.20 32.05
C MET A 276 -21.96 14.48 33.23
N ASP A 277 -21.83 15.65 33.88
CA ASP A 277 -22.72 16.05 34.95
C ASP A 277 -24.15 16.30 34.43
N GLU A 278 -24.28 16.85 33.22
CA GLU A 278 -25.57 17.01 32.54
C GLU A 278 -26.20 15.66 32.22
N MET A 279 -25.42 14.71 31.69
CA MET A 279 -25.85 13.35 31.40
C MET A 279 -26.33 12.61 32.66
N ILE A 280 -25.58 12.70 33.78
CA ILE A 280 -25.95 12.11 35.08
C ILE A 280 -27.28 12.68 35.61
N LYS A 281 -27.58 13.95 35.32
CA LYS A 281 -28.81 14.63 35.77
C LYS A 281 -29.98 14.48 34.79
N SER A 282 -29.76 13.88 33.63
CA SER A 282 -30.77 13.77 32.58
C SER A 282 -31.77 12.64 32.87
N GLU A 283 -32.88 12.64 32.14
CA GLU A 283 -33.91 11.60 32.30
C GLU A 283 -33.39 10.21 31.89
N PRO A 284 -33.87 9.12 32.51
CA PRO A 284 -33.49 7.76 32.16
C PRO A 284 -33.73 7.45 30.68
N LEU A 285 -32.80 6.76 30.03
CA LEU A 285 -32.99 6.28 28.66
C LEU A 285 -33.71 4.92 28.64
N PRO A 286 -34.60 4.69 27.65
CA PRO A 286 -35.24 3.38 27.48
C PRO A 286 -34.21 2.34 27.03
N PHE A 287 -34.41 1.09 27.45
CA PHE A 287 -33.60 -0.02 26.99
C PHE A 287 -33.70 -0.18 25.46
N THR A 288 -32.54 -0.12 24.79
CA THR A 288 -32.33 -0.27 23.35
C THR A 288 -31.38 -1.42 23.02
N GLY A 289 -30.97 -2.20 24.03
CA GLY A 289 -30.09 -3.35 23.84
C GLY A 289 -30.68 -4.42 22.94
N PRO A 290 -29.85 -5.20 22.23
CA PRO A 290 -30.34 -6.22 21.31
C PRO A 290 -31.02 -7.38 22.06
N GLY A 291 -32.34 -7.47 21.95
CA GLY A 291 -33.17 -8.59 22.42
C GLY A 291 -33.29 -9.74 21.41
N ALA A 292 -32.20 -10.17 20.76
CA ALA A 292 -32.25 -11.30 19.82
C ALA A 292 -30.91 -12.03 19.68
N ALA A 293 -30.91 -13.32 20.02
CA ALA A 293 -29.88 -14.24 19.59
C ALA A 293 -29.91 -14.36 18.06
N PHE A 294 -28.83 -13.93 17.38
CA PHE A 294 -28.61 -14.29 15.98
C PHE A 294 -28.21 -15.77 15.90
N LYS A 295 -29.20 -16.66 15.81
CA LYS A 295 -29.00 -18.02 15.31
C LYS A 295 -29.33 -18.02 13.82
N SER A 296 -28.29 -17.95 13.00
CA SER A 296 -28.37 -18.33 11.59
C SER A 296 -28.10 -19.83 11.51
N GLU A 297 -29.12 -20.64 11.27
CA GLU A 297 -28.94 -22.03 10.82
C GLU A 297 -28.61 -22.02 9.33
N LYS A 298 -27.37 -22.39 8.99
CA LYS A 298 -26.88 -22.61 7.63
C LYS A 298 -25.84 -23.74 7.62
N PRO A 299 -25.63 -24.40 6.47
CA PRO A 299 -25.24 -25.80 6.40
C PRO A 299 -23.78 -26.06 6.78
N ASP A 300 -23.52 -27.33 7.12
CA ASP A 300 -22.20 -27.89 7.41
C ASP A 300 -21.23 -27.61 6.24
N ALA A 301 -20.29 -26.69 6.46
CA ALA A 301 -19.21 -26.39 5.52
C ALA A 301 -17.94 -27.15 5.94
N SER A 302 -17.22 -27.69 4.96
CA SER A 302 -15.97 -28.41 5.22
C SER A 302 -14.90 -27.47 5.81
N ALA A 303 -14.16 -27.94 6.81
CA ALA A 303 -13.21 -27.15 7.59
C ALA A 303 -11.89 -26.79 6.85
N ASN A 304 -11.81 -27.03 5.53
CA ASN A 304 -10.54 -27.02 4.78
C ASN A 304 -10.49 -26.07 3.58
N GLU A 305 -11.53 -25.30 3.31
CA GLU A 305 -11.53 -24.33 2.20
C GLU A 305 -11.21 -22.90 2.68
N GLY A 306 -10.57 -22.10 1.83
CA GLY A 306 -10.28 -20.68 2.11
C GLY A 306 -11.56 -19.85 2.30
N PRO A 307 -11.51 -18.69 2.99
CA PRO A 307 -12.72 -17.95 3.38
C PRO A 307 -13.55 -17.42 2.21
N LEU A 308 -12.99 -17.42 0.99
CA LEU A 308 -13.62 -16.95 -0.23
C LEU A 308 -13.91 -18.08 -1.23
N SER A 309 -13.85 -19.35 -0.82
CA SER A 309 -13.96 -20.52 -1.74
C SER A 309 -15.25 -20.59 -2.55
N SER A 310 -16.32 -19.93 -2.10
CA SER A 310 -17.58 -19.86 -2.82
C SER A 310 -17.65 -18.77 -3.89
N LEU A 311 -16.58 -17.98 -4.09
CA LEU A 311 -16.58 -16.83 -4.98
C LEU A 311 -15.89 -17.11 -6.30
N ARG A 312 -16.49 -16.64 -7.39
CA ARG A 312 -15.87 -16.54 -8.72
C ARG A 312 -15.53 -15.09 -9.05
N VAL A 313 -14.27 -14.84 -9.38
CA VAL A 313 -13.75 -13.51 -9.73
C VAL A 313 -13.19 -13.53 -11.15
N LEU A 314 -13.63 -12.58 -11.98
CA LEU A 314 -12.96 -12.30 -13.25
C LEU A 314 -12.01 -11.13 -13.05
N GLU A 315 -10.72 -11.36 -13.28
CA GLU A 315 -9.67 -10.36 -13.12
C GLU A 315 -9.16 -9.91 -14.50
N LEU A 316 -9.44 -8.66 -14.83
CA LEU A 316 -8.94 -7.92 -16.01
C LEU A 316 -7.98 -6.84 -15.53
N ALA A 317 -6.90 -7.25 -14.87
CA ALA A 317 -6.02 -6.34 -14.15
C ALA A 317 -4.54 -6.44 -14.53
N ASP A 318 -3.94 -5.26 -14.68
CA ASP A 318 -2.50 -5.03 -14.77
C ASP A 318 -1.87 -4.93 -13.36
N GLU A 319 -0.70 -4.28 -13.26
CA GLU A 319 0.01 -4.06 -12.00
C GLU A 319 -0.84 -3.41 -10.91
N LYS A 320 -1.81 -2.58 -11.28
CA LYS A 320 -2.66 -1.84 -10.33
C LYS A 320 -3.53 -2.78 -9.49
N GLY A 321 -4.05 -3.86 -10.08
CA GLY A 321 -5.08 -4.71 -9.48
C GLY A 321 -4.65 -6.13 -9.16
N GLN A 322 -3.54 -6.61 -9.74
CA GLN A 322 -3.09 -8.00 -9.56
C GLN A 322 -2.90 -8.41 -8.09
N TYR A 323 -2.55 -7.46 -7.21
CA TYR A 323 -2.41 -7.72 -5.78
C TYR A 323 -3.76 -7.97 -5.09
N CYS A 324 -4.80 -7.19 -5.42
CA CYS A 324 -6.16 -7.41 -4.93
C CYS A 324 -6.67 -8.80 -5.36
N GLY A 325 -6.43 -9.15 -6.63
CA GLY A 325 -6.75 -10.47 -7.15
C GLY A 325 -5.99 -11.61 -6.48
N LYS A 326 -4.70 -11.43 -6.17
CA LYS A 326 -3.89 -12.38 -5.38
C LYS A 326 -4.48 -12.64 -4.01
N LEU A 327 -4.87 -11.58 -3.30
CA LEU A 327 -5.46 -11.71 -1.97
C LEU A 327 -6.73 -12.57 -2.07
N MET A 328 -7.58 -12.34 -3.06
CA MET A 328 -8.79 -13.14 -3.26
C MET A 328 -8.47 -14.60 -3.61
N SER A 329 -7.54 -14.86 -4.52
CA SER A 329 -7.20 -16.23 -4.95
C SER A 329 -6.54 -17.05 -3.85
N ASP A 330 -5.56 -16.48 -3.13
CA ASP A 330 -4.88 -17.17 -2.03
C ASP A 330 -5.77 -17.32 -0.77
N LEU A 331 -6.86 -16.55 -0.68
CA LEU A 331 -7.94 -16.74 0.30
C LEU A 331 -9.06 -17.64 -0.24
N GLY A 332 -8.83 -18.33 -1.35
CA GLY A 332 -9.64 -19.44 -1.84
C GLY A 332 -10.60 -19.11 -2.97
N ALA A 333 -10.77 -17.84 -3.38
CA ALA A 333 -11.66 -17.52 -4.50
C ALA A 333 -11.19 -18.15 -5.80
N GLU A 334 -12.12 -18.57 -6.66
CA GLU A 334 -11.82 -18.93 -8.03
C GLU A 334 -11.57 -17.65 -8.83
N VAL A 335 -10.30 -17.27 -8.95
CA VAL A 335 -9.90 -16.11 -9.75
C VAL A 335 -9.48 -16.55 -11.15
N ILE A 336 -10.23 -16.10 -12.16
CA ILE A 336 -9.91 -16.25 -13.58
C ILE A 336 -9.27 -14.95 -14.05
N LYS A 337 -7.95 -14.98 -14.25
CA LYS A 337 -7.21 -13.91 -14.89
C LYS A 337 -7.45 -13.95 -16.40
N ILE A 338 -7.99 -12.86 -16.95
CA ILE A 338 -8.30 -12.72 -18.36
C ILE A 338 -7.32 -11.72 -18.96
N GLU A 339 -6.51 -12.19 -19.89
CA GLU A 339 -5.42 -11.42 -20.49
C GLU A 339 -5.63 -11.25 -22.00
N PRO A 340 -5.07 -10.21 -22.65
CA PRO A 340 -4.97 -10.20 -24.10
C PRO A 340 -4.12 -11.39 -24.57
N SER A 341 -4.24 -11.83 -25.84
CA SER A 341 -3.49 -13.00 -26.36
C SER A 341 -1.96 -12.83 -26.30
N SER A 342 -1.45 -11.61 -26.12
CA SER A 342 -0.02 -11.37 -25.86
C SER A 342 0.40 -11.59 -24.40
N GLY A 343 -0.55 -11.78 -23.48
CA GLY A 343 -0.39 -11.64 -22.03
C GLY A 343 -0.39 -10.18 -21.58
N GLU A 344 -0.67 -9.97 -20.29
CA GLU A 344 -0.72 -8.66 -19.63
C GLU A 344 0.66 -7.99 -19.54
N HIS A 345 0.70 -6.65 -19.48
CA HIS A 345 1.92 -5.86 -19.34
C HIS A 345 2.74 -6.23 -18.09
N ALA A 346 2.07 -6.57 -16.99
CA ALA A 346 2.71 -7.00 -15.73
C ALA A 346 3.69 -8.17 -15.91
N ARG A 347 3.50 -9.02 -16.94
CA ARG A 347 4.44 -10.10 -17.31
C ARG A 347 5.81 -9.61 -17.80
N THR A 348 5.93 -8.32 -18.12
CA THR A 348 7.17 -7.68 -18.57
C THR A 348 7.90 -6.93 -17.45
N VAL A 349 7.34 -6.93 -16.24
CA VAL A 349 7.95 -6.34 -15.04
C VAL A 349 8.95 -7.33 -14.46
N GLY A 350 10.18 -6.88 -14.20
CA GLY A 350 11.19 -7.73 -13.58
C GLY A 350 11.07 -7.77 -12.05
N PRO A 351 11.89 -8.56 -11.35
CA PRO A 351 13.02 -9.34 -11.88
C PRO A 351 12.56 -10.56 -12.68
N PHE A 352 13.46 -11.11 -13.50
CA PHE A 352 13.19 -12.31 -14.30
C PHE A 352 14.04 -13.48 -13.81
N MET A 353 13.50 -14.70 -13.89
CA MET A 353 14.30 -15.91 -13.65
C MET A 353 15.50 -15.95 -14.61
N ASP A 354 16.68 -16.21 -14.06
CA ASP A 354 17.96 -16.32 -14.77
C ASP A 354 18.36 -15.04 -15.53
N ASP A 355 17.79 -13.88 -15.16
CA ASP A 355 17.95 -12.60 -15.89
C ASP A 355 17.53 -12.66 -17.37
N LEU A 356 16.59 -13.53 -17.73
CA LEU A 356 16.07 -13.66 -19.09
C LEU A 356 14.71 -12.95 -19.23
N PRO A 357 14.64 -11.74 -19.84
CA PRO A 357 13.39 -11.03 -20.04
C PRO A 357 12.42 -11.84 -20.91
N HIS A 358 11.41 -12.42 -20.28
CA HIS A 358 10.40 -13.25 -20.92
C HIS A 358 9.10 -13.21 -20.11
N ARG A 359 7.96 -13.20 -20.80
CA ARG A 359 6.62 -13.05 -20.18
C ARG A 359 6.24 -14.16 -19.19
N GLU A 360 6.83 -15.33 -19.35
CA GLU A 360 6.66 -16.47 -18.43
C GLU A 360 7.75 -16.60 -17.37
N ARG A 361 8.69 -15.64 -17.30
CA ARG A 361 9.81 -15.66 -16.36
C ARG A 361 9.81 -14.50 -15.38
N SER A 362 8.80 -13.62 -15.42
CA SER A 362 8.67 -12.50 -14.49
C SER A 362 8.38 -13.01 -13.08
N LEU A 363 9.34 -12.84 -12.17
CA LEU A 363 9.18 -13.15 -10.76
C LEU A 363 8.16 -12.22 -10.09
N SER A 364 7.98 -11.01 -10.63
CA SER A 364 6.91 -10.11 -10.19
C SER A 364 5.54 -10.69 -10.51
N PHE A 365 5.33 -11.14 -11.76
CA PHE A 365 4.10 -11.80 -12.17
C PHE A 365 3.84 -13.08 -11.37
N TRP A 366 4.88 -13.88 -11.15
CA TRP A 366 4.83 -15.11 -10.34
C TRP A 366 4.30 -14.84 -8.93
N HIS A 367 4.81 -13.82 -8.26
CA HIS A 367 4.36 -13.47 -6.92
C HIS A 367 2.90 -13.01 -6.89
N TYR A 368 2.51 -12.13 -7.82
CA TYR A 368 1.19 -11.46 -7.80
C TYR A 368 0.05 -12.25 -8.42
N ASN A 369 0.29 -13.44 -8.97
CA ASN A 369 -0.74 -14.19 -9.70
C ASN A 369 -0.86 -15.66 -9.27
N THR A 370 -0.37 -16.01 -8.08
CA THR A 370 -0.56 -17.33 -7.46
C THR A 370 -2.04 -17.69 -7.29
N SER A 371 -2.34 -18.98 -7.34
CA SER A 371 -3.68 -19.54 -7.08
C SER A 371 -4.74 -19.15 -8.12
N LYS A 372 -4.34 -18.50 -9.24
CA LYS A 372 -5.26 -18.07 -10.31
C LYS A 372 -5.28 -19.07 -11.46
N ARG A 373 -6.41 -19.14 -12.15
CA ARG A 373 -6.52 -19.71 -13.51
C ARG A 373 -6.35 -18.58 -14.52
N GLY A 374 -5.70 -18.85 -15.65
CA GLY A 374 -5.38 -17.84 -16.66
C GLY A 374 -5.91 -18.22 -18.04
N ILE A 375 -6.64 -17.29 -18.67
CA ILE A 375 -7.11 -17.41 -20.06
C ILE A 375 -6.71 -16.19 -20.88
N THR A 376 -6.71 -16.35 -22.19
CA THR A 376 -6.56 -15.25 -23.14
C THR A 376 -7.89 -14.93 -23.81
N LEU A 377 -8.21 -13.65 -23.92
CA LEU A 377 -9.45 -13.17 -24.54
C LEU A 377 -9.28 -11.74 -25.05
N ASN A 378 -9.60 -11.53 -26.33
CA ASN A 378 -9.57 -10.24 -26.97
C ASN A 378 -10.94 -9.55 -26.91
N LEU A 379 -11.11 -8.59 -26.01
CA LEU A 379 -12.37 -7.85 -25.81
C LEU A 379 -12.72 -6.90 -26.97
N GLU A 380 -11.79 -6.64 -27.89
CA GLU A 380 -12.05 -5.76 -29.05
C GLU A 380 -12.89 -6.45 -30.14
N THR A 381 -12.98 -7.79 -30.12
CA THR A 381 -13.82 -8.55 -31.06
C THR A 381 -15.21 -8.78 -30.51
N ALA A 382 -16.21 -8.89 -31.39
CA ALA A 382 -17.59 -9.13 -30.97
C ALA A 382 -17.74 -10.51 -30.28
N GLU A 383 -17.02 -11.50 -30.80
CA GLU A 383 -16.93 -12.86 -30.25
C GLU A 383 -16.31 -12.86 -28.85
N GLY A 384 -15.21 -12.12 -28.65
CA GLY A 384 -14.55 -11.99 -27.36
C GLY A 384 -15.44 -11.32 -26.32
N ARG A 385 -16.14 -10.24 -26.69
CA ARG A 385 -17.16 -9.62 -25.82
C ARG A 385 -18.30 -10.59 -25.49
N GLY A 386 -18.76 -11.37 -26.46
CA GLY A 386 -19.79 -12.38 -26.25
C GLY A 386 -19.36 -13.45 -25.24
N LEU A 387 -18.13 -13.96 -25.34
CA LEU A 387 -17.58 -14.92 -24.39
C LEU A 387 -17.39 -14.30 -23.00
N PHE A 388 -16.91 -13.07 -22.92
CA PHE A 388 -16.76 -12.38 -21.64
C PHE A 388 -18.11 -12.18 -20.93
N LYS A 389 -19.16 -11.76 -21.66
CA LYS A 389 -20.52 -11.64 -21.09
C LYS A 389 -21.00 -12.96 -20.48
N ARG A 390 -20.76 -14.09 -21.16
CA ARG A 390 -21.11 -15.42 -20.66
C ARG A 390 -20.35 -15.81 -19.37
N LEU A 391 -19.08 -15.39 -19.24
CA LEU A 391 -18.34 -15.57 -18.00
C LEU A 391 -18.92 -14.67 -16.89
N ALA A 392 -19.20 -13.40 -17.21
CA ALA A 392 -19.74 -12.41 -16.29
C ALA A 392 -21.13 -12.80 -15.74
N ASP A 393 -21.94 -13.53 -16.50
CA ASP A 393 -23.24 -14.06 -16.05
C ASP A 393 -23.16 -14.94 -14.79
N THR A 394 -21.98 -15.54 -14.54
CA THR A 394 -21.75 -16.44 -13.39
C THR A 394 -20.74 -15.89 -12.38
N ALA A 395 -20.19 -14.70 -12.62
CA ALA A 395 -19.18 -14.10 -11.76
C ALA A 395 -19.81 -13.45 -10.52
N ASP A 396 -19.13 -13.54 -9.39
CA ASP A 396 -19.47 -12.76 -8.21
C ASP A 396 -18.85 -11.37 -8.25
N VAL A 397 -17.60 -11.32 -8.70
CA VAL A 397 -16.80 -10.10 -8.76
C VAL A 397 -16.14 -9.97 -10.12
N ILE A 398 -16.16 -8.76 -10.68
CA ILE A 398 -15.26 -8.36 -11.77
C ILE A 398 -14.31 -7.31 -11.20
N LEU A 399 -13.02 -7.57 -11.27
CA LEU A 399 -11.97 -6.60 -10.94
C LEU A 399 -11.28 -6.17 -12.23
N GLU A 400 -11.29 -4.88 -12.52
CA GLU A 400 -10.70 -4.33 -13.74
C GLU A 400 -9.87 -3.07 -13.47
N THR A 401 -8.86 -2.85 -14.29
CA THR A 401 -7.93 -1.72 -14.16
C THR A 401 -7.73 -0.95 -15.46
N PHE A 402 -8.66 -1.01 -16.41
CA PHE A 402 -8.55 -0.26 -17.65
C PHE A 402 -8.66 1.25 -17.42
N ASN A 403 -8.40 2.02 -18.46
CA ASN A 403 -8.67 3.46 -18.43
C ASN A 403 -10.17 3.70 -18.24
N ALA A 404 -10.49 4.80 -17.55
CA ALA A 404 -11.88 5.16 -17.26
C ALA A 404 -12.74 5.15 -18.54
N GLY A 405 -13.90 4.50 -18.47
CA GLY A 405 -14.83 4.39 -19.60
C GLY A 405 -14.51 3.33 -20.67
N TYR A 406 -13.39 2.61 -20.60
CA TYR A 406 -13.04 1.58 -21.59
C TYR A 406 -14.08 0.44 -21.70
N LEU A 407 -14.41 -0.23 -20.59
CA LEU A 407 -15.40 -1.32 -20.62
C LEU A 407 -16.81 -0.85 -20.99
N PRO A 408 -17.33 0.29 -20.46
CA PRO A 408 -18.57 0.87 -20.97
C PRO A 408 -18.58 1.13 -22.49
N ALA A 409 -17.47 1.56 -23.08
CA ALA A 409 -17.37 1.76 -24.53
C ALA A 409 -17.48 0.46 -25.35
N LEU A 410 -17.30 -0.69 -24.70
CA LEU A 410 -17.43 -2.03 -25.25
C LEU A 410 -18.77 -2.71 -24.87
N ASP A 411 -19.73 -2.00 -24.28
CA ASP A 411 -20.96 -2.56 -23.70
C ASP A 411 -20.68 -3.66 -22.65
N LEU A 412 -19.55 -3.50 -21.92
CA LEU A 412 -19.07 -4.36 -20.83
C LEU A 412 -19.03 -3.60 -19.49
N GLY A 413 -19.66 -2.43 -19.42
CA GLY A 413 -19.76 -1.66 -18.18
C GLY A 413 -20.70 -2.30 -17.16
N TYR A 414 -20.64 -1.84 -15.92
CA TYR A 414 -21.50 -2.35 -14.84
C TYR A 414 -22.99 -2.31 -15.20
N GLU A 415 -23.45 -1.19 -15.74
CA GLU A 415 -24.85 -1.00 -16.16
C GLU A 415 -25.30 -2.00 -17.25
N ASP A 416 -24.37 -2.56 -18.01
CA ASP A 416 -24.67 -3.57 -19.03
C ASP A 416 -24.67 -4.99 -18.46
N LEU A 417 -23.67 -5.31 -17.64
CA LEU A 417 -23.50 -6.66 -17.09
C LEU A 417 -24.50 -6.96 -15.97
N VAL A 418 -24.96 -5.95 -15.23
CA VAL A 418 -25.96 -6.12 -14.16
C VAL A 418 -27.34 -6.55 -14.69
N LYS A 419 -27.61 -6.35 -15.99
CA LYS A 419 -28.86 -6.74 -16.65
C LYS A 419 -29.06 -8.27 -16.64
N SER A 420 -27.99 -9.04 -16.80
CA SER A 420 -28.03 -10.51 -16.72
C SER A 420 -27.58 -11.04 -15.36
N ASN A 421 -26.75 -10.29 -14.62
CA ASN A 421 -26.26 -10.66 -13.30
C ASN A 421 -26.48 -9.53 -12.26
N PRO A 422 -27.68 -9.42 -11.65
CA PRO A 422 -28.00 -8.37 -10.69
C PRO A 422 -27.26 -8.47 -9.35
N GLN A 423 -26.56 -9.58 -9.10
CA GLN A 423 -25.75 -9.82 -7.89
C GLN A 423 -24.27 -9.47 -8.08
N LEU A 424 -23.90 -9.03 -9.30
CA LEU A 424 -22.53 -8.72 -9.66
C LEU A 424 -21.97 -7.56 -8.84
N ILE A 425 -20.77 -7.75 -8.31
CA ILE A 425 -19.94 -6.64 -7.83
C ILE A 425 -18.89 -6.35 -8.90
N MET A 426 -18.81 -5.10 -9.36
CA MET A 426 -17.78 -4.70 -10.31
C MET A 426 -16.92 -3.61 -9.69
N CYS A 427 -15.62 -3.88 -9.60
CA CYS A 427 -14.62 -2.95 -9.07
C CYS A 427 -13.70 -2.47 -10.18
N SER A 428 -13.76 -1.16 -10.40
CA SER A 428 -12.89 -0.42 -11.28
C SER A 428 -11.81 0.28 -10.46
N LEU A 429 -10.58 -0.25 -10.50
CA LEU A 429 -9.43 0.37 -9.83
C LEU A 429 -8.62 1.16 -10.86
N THR A 430 -8.80 2.48 -10.84
CA THR A 430 -8.18 3.40 -11.79
C THR A 430 -7.18 4.35 -11.12
N SER A 431 -6.35 5.02 -11.92
CA SER A 431 -5.34 5.95 -11.39
C SER A 431 -5.97 7.09 -10.57
N PHE A 432 -7.02 7.71 -11.09
CA PHE A 432 -7.62 8.91 -10.48
C PHE A 432 -9.12 8.77 -10.17
N GLY A 433 -9.75 7.63 -10.44
CA GLY A 433 -11.20 7.44 -10.38
C GLY A 433 -11.87 7.59 -11.76
N GLN A 434 -13.11 7.13 -11.88
CA GLN A 434 -13.87 7.14 -13.15
C GLN A 434 -14.36 8.54 -13.58
N THR A 435 -14.20 9.56 -12.73
CA THR A 435 -14.64 10.95 -12.96
C THR A 435 -13.64 11.94 -12.38
N GLY A 436 -13.75 13.21 -12.81
CA GLY A 436 -12.95 14.31 -12.27
C GLY A 436 -11.90 14.86 -13.24
N PRO A 437 -11.27 15.99 -12.87
CA PRO A 437 -10.35 16.72 -13.74
C PRO A 437 -9.07 15.95 -14.11
N TRP A 438 -8.62 15.01 -13.30
CA TRP A 438 -7.43 14.18 -13.54
C TRP A 438 -7.78 12.77 -14.00
N ARG A 439 -9.06 12.45 -14.25
CA ARG A 439 -9.52 11.11 -14.68
C ARG A 439 -8.65 10.51 -15.79
N ASP A 440 -8.31 11.33 -16.78
CA ASP A 440 -7.60 10.91 -18.00
C ASP A 440 -6.09 11.16 -17.94
N TYR A 441 -5.54 11.55 -16.78
CA TYR A 441 -4.11 11.81 -16.62
C TYR A 441 -3.31 10.51 -16.61
N LEU A 442 -2.12 10.56 -17.20
CA LEU A 442 -1.17 9.44 -17.22
C LEU A 442 -0.43 9.35 -15.89
N ALA A 443 -0.33 8.15 -15.33
CA ALA A 443 0.36 7.91 -14.06
C ALA A 443 1.10 6.56 -14.06
N GLY A 444 1.93 6.38 -13.03
CA GLY A 444 2.69 5.18 -12.72
C GLY A 444 3.04 5.19 -11.24
N ASP A 445 3.70 4.15 -10.72
CA ASP A 445 4.04 4.04 -9.30
C ASP A 445 4.79 5.28 -8.77
N LEU A 446 5.86 5.70 -9.46
CA LEU A 446 6.61 6.92 -9.11
C LEU A 446 5.71 8.17 -9.08
N LEU A 447 4.80 8.31 -10.06
CA LEU A 447 3.96 9.48 -10.21
C LEU A 447 2.85 9.54 -9.16
N HIS A 448 2.28 8.39 -8.77
CA HIS A 448 1.33 8.32 -7.67
C HIS A 448 2.01 8.56 -6.32
N LEU A 449 3.23 8.07 -6.10
CA LEU A 449 4.00 8.36 -4.88
C LEU A 449 4.41 9.84 -4.79
N ALA A 450 4.60 10.52 -5.93
CA ALA A 450 4.78 11.97 -6.00
C ALA A 450 3.48 12.71 -5.63
N ALA A 451 2.40 12.39 -6.34
CA ALA A 451 1.12 13.08 -6.21
C ALA A 451 0.42 12.82 -4.87
N GLY A 452 0.55 11.60 -4.35
CA GLY A 452 -0.08 11.12 -3.12
C GLY A 452 0.62 11.58 -1.84
N GLY A 453 1.81 12.20 -1.94
CA GLY A 453 2.52 12.82 -0.83
C GLY A 453 3.59 11.95 -0.17
N GLN A 454 3.73 10.68 -0.55
CA GLN A 454 4.77 9.79 -0.04
C GLN A 454 6.17 10.36 -0.30
N MET A 455 6.45 10.77 -1.54
CA MET A 455 7.71 11.44 -1.89
C MET A 455 7.90 12.79 -1.21
N GLY A 456 6.82 13.46 -0.80
CA GLY A 456 6.88 14.67 0.02
C GLY A 456 7.46 14.41 1.41
N CYS A 457 7.37 13.17 1.90
CA CYS A 457 7.76 12.75 3.25
C CYS A 457 9.00 11.83 3.27
N CYS A 458 9.32 11.19 2.15
CA CYS A 458 10.49 10.32 2.00
C CYS A 458 11.71 11.05 1.41
N GLY A 459 12.85 10.96 2.07
CA GLY A 459 14.10 11.45 1.50
C GLY A 459 15.25 11.42 2.50
N TYR A 460 16.17 12.36 2.30
CA TYR A 460 17.36 12.51 3.11
C TYR A 460 17.37 13.89 3.77
N ASP A 461 18.05 13.97 4.91
CA ASP A 461 18.41 15.24 5.53
C ASP A 461 19.38 16.00 4.61
N SER A 462 19.22 17.32 4.53
CA SER A 462 19.96 18.16 3.58
C SER A 462 21.47 18.19 3.83
N ASP A 463 21.90 17.92 5.08
CA ASP A 463 23.30 17.81 5.48
C ASP A 463 23.93 16.46 5.08
N ARG A 464 23.12 15.43 4.81
CA ARG A 464 23.57 14.13 4.33
C ARG A 464 23.59 14.05 2.81
N VAL A 465 22.47 14.39 2.17
CA VAL A 465 22.34 14.42 0.71
C VAL A 465 21.84 15.80 0.30
N PRO A 466 22.68 16.62 -0.34
CA PRO A 466 22.31 17.96 -0.74
C PRO A 466 21.11 18.00 -1.69
N GLY A 467 20.34 19.08 -1.58
CA GLY A 467 19.31 19.41 -2.57
C GLY A 467 17.94 18.83 -2.29
N ASP A 468 17.66 18.32 -1.09
CA ASP A 468 16.32 17.92 -0.59
C ASP A 468 15.56 16.95 -1.50
N ILE A 469 16.28 16.05 -2.17
CA ILE A 469 15.74 15.18 -3.22
C ILE A 469 14.62 14.30 -2.62
N PRO A 470 13.39 14.38 -3.14
CA PRO A 470 12.31 13.49 -2.72
C PRO A 470 12.58 12.08 -3.26
N ILE A 471 12.42 11.05 -2.44
CA ILE A 471 12.74 9.66 -2.81
C ILE A 471 11.46 8.82 -2.78
N ALA A 472 11.12 8.18 -3.88
CA ALA A 472 10.01 7.25 -3.91
C ALA A 472 10.36 5.96 -3.14
N PRO A 473 9.45 5.48 -2.28
CA PRO A 473 9.48 4.09 -1.83
C PRO A 473 9.61 3.10 -3.01
N GLY A 474 10.19 1.93 -2.74
CA GLY A 474 10.37 0.86 -3.73
C GLY A 474 9.33 -0.25 -3.56
N GLY A 475 9.13 -1.06 -4.60
CA GLY A 475 8.29 -2.27 -4.54
C GLY A 475 6.88 -2.15 -5.13
N GLY A 476 6.55 -1.10 -5.89
CA GLY A 476 5.21 -0.94 -6.48
C GLY A 476 4.16 -0.52 -5.46
N GLN A 477 4.53 0.38 -4.55
CA GLN A 477 3.76 0.67 -3.34
C GLN A 477 2.43 1.38 -3.63
N ALA A 478 2.38 2.23 -4.66
CA ALA A 478 1.11 2.83 -5.05
C ALA A 478 0.08 1.75 -5.45
N TRP A 479 0.54 0.69 -6.10
CA TRP A 479 -0.30 -0.44 -6.51
C TRP A 479 -0.77 -1.27 -5.33
N HIS A 480 0.09 -1.54 -4.33
CA HIS A 480 -0.34 -2.20 -3.10
C HIS A 480 -1.38 -1.38 -2.36
N ILE A 481 -1.12 -0.08 -2.15
CA ILE A 481 -2.05 0.83 -1.46
C ILE A 481 -3.43 0.82 -2.15
N GLY A 482 -3.48 1.00 -3.47
CA GLY A 482 -4.72 0.91 -4.24
C GLY A 482 -5.40 -0.46 -4.13
N GLY A 483 -4.62 -1.55 -4.24
CA GLY A 483 -5.12 -2.93 -4.16
C GLY A 483 -5.72 -3.28 -2.79
N HIS A 484 -5.15 -2.79 -1.68
CA HIS A 484 -5.71 -2.98 -0.34
C HIS A 484 -7.10 -2.36 -0.22
N TYR A 485 -7.26 -1.10 -0.64
CA TYR A 485 -8.55 -0.42 -0.56
C TYR A 485 -9.57 -0.99 -1.54
N ALA A 486 -9.16 -1.43 -2.73
CA ALA A 486 -10.04 -2.16 -3.65
C ALA A 486 -10.54 -3.46 -3.03
N TYR A 487 -9.65 -4.25 -2.40
CA TYR A 487 -10.04 -5.47 -1.68
C TYR A 487 -11.03 -5.16 -0.55
N MET A 488 -10.74 -4.15 0.29
CA MET A 488 -11.64 -3.72 1.37
C MET A 488 -13.02 -3.33 0.85
N ALA A 489 -13.08 -2.58 -0.26
CA ALA A 489 -14.33 -2.18 -0.89
C ALA A 489 -15.12 -3.38 -1.43
N ILE A 490 -14.44 -4.35 -2.07
CA ILE A 490 -15.06 -5.58 -2.58
C ILE A 490 -15.67 -6.39 -1.43
N ILE A 491 -14.94 -6.62 -0.34
CA ILE A 491 -15.46 -7.38 0.80
C ILE A 491 -16.62 -6.63 1.48
N ALA A 492 -16.54 -5.30 1.61
CA ALA A 492 -17.65 -4.51 2.12
C ALA A 492 -18.92 -4.64 1.24
N ALA A 493 -18.76 -4.62 -0.09
CA ALA A 493 -19.84 -4.85 -1.02
C ALA A 493 -20.40 -6.27 -0.93
N LEU A 494 -19.55 -7.28 -0.76
CA LEU A 494 -19.95 -8.68 -0.54
C LEU A 494 -20.75 -8.85 0.76
N MET A 495 -20.33 -8.19 1.85
CA MET A 495 -21.07 -8.19 3.12
C MET A 495 -22.46 -7.56 2.97
N HIS A 496 -22.58 -6.47 2.21
CA HIS A 496 -23.88 -5.89 1.87
C HIS A 496 -24.72 -6.91 1.08
N ARG A 497 -24.15 -7.50 0.03
CA ARG A 497 -24.80 -8.51 -0.81
C ARG A 497 -25.30 -9.73 -0.01
N THR A 498 -24.56 -10.18 1.01
CA THR A 498 -24.99 -11.31 1.86
C THR A 498 -26.34 -11.04 2.55
N ASN A 499 -26.66 -9.78 2.84
CA ASN A 499 -27.90 -9.40 3.51
C ASN A 499 -28.97 -8.93 2.52
N SER A 500 -28.59 -8.22 1.45
CA SER A 500 -29.53 -7.60 0.50
C SER A 500 -29.84 -8.45 -0.72
N GLY A 501 -28.95 -9.40 -1.05
CA GLY A 501 -28.97 -10.12 -2.33
C GLY A 501 -28.60 -9.24 -3.54
N GLN A 502 -28.11 -8.02 -3.34
CA GLN A 502 -27.80 -7.08 -4.42
C GLN A 502 -26.30 -6.83 -4.54
N GLY A 503 -25.81 -6.85 -5.78
CA GLY A 503 -24.47 -6.40 -6.13
C GLY A 503 -24.35 -4.87 -6.13
N GLN A 504 -23.17 -4.36 -6.49
CA GLN A 504 -22.95 -2.92 -6.64
C GLN A 504 -21.67 -2.60 -7.44
N TYR A 505 -21.57 -1.36 -7.91
CA TYR A 505 -20.38 -0.83 -8.55
C TYR A 505 -19.44 -0.16 -7.55
N ILE A 506 -18.14 -0.34 -7.76
CA ILE A 506 -17.06 0.22 -6.96
C ILE A 506 -16.13 1.03 -7.85
N ASP A 507 -16.02 2.33 -7.60
CA ASP A 507 -15.06 3.24 -8.22
C ASP A 507 -13.92 3.55 -7.24
N ALA A 508 -12.81 2.82 -7.37
CA ALA A 508 -11.62 2.94 -6.53
C ALA A 508 -10.50 3.72 -7.24
N SER A 509 -9.78 4.55 -6.48
CA SER A 509 -8.75 5.47 -7.00
C SER A 509 -7.43 5.26 -6.28
N ILE A 510 -6.37 5.01 -7.05
CA ILE A 510 -5.01 4.86 -6.53
C ILE A 510 -4.49 6.19 -5.97
N HIS A 511 -4.84 7.31 -6.61
CA HIS A 511 -4.51 8.64 -6.11
C HIS A 511 -5.18 8.94 -4.78
N ASP A 512 -6.48 8.62 -4.64
CA ASP A 512 -7.21 8.80 -3.38
C ASP A 512 -6.57 7.95 -2.27
N ALA A 513 -6.24 6.70 -2.60
CA ALA A 513 -5.62 5.75 -1.68
C ALA A 513 -4.23 6.22 -1.23
N CYS A 514 -3.37 6.65 -2.14
CA CYS A 514 -2.06 7.19 -1.80
C CYS A 514 -2.19 8.50 -1.00
N ALA A 515 -3.12 9.39 -1.34
CA ALA A 515 -3.33 10.61 -0.59
C ALA A 515 -3.76 10.35 0.86
N LEU A 516 -4.44 9.23 1.12
CA LEU A 516 -4.86 8.82 2.46
C LEU A 516 -3.71 8.17 3.26
N THR A 517 -2.85 7.39 2.60
CA THR A 517 -1.76 6.61 3.24
C THR A 517 -0.47 7.42 3.42
N THR A 518 -0.54 8.46 4.25
CA THR A 518 0.63 9.21 4.76
C THR A 518 0.51 9.46 6.27
N GLU A 519 -0.20 8.58 6.98
CA GLU A 519 -0.38 8.61 8.44
C GLU A 519 -0.72 10.02 9.00
N MET A 520 -0.02 10.45 10.05
CA MET A 520 -0.24 11.67 10.80
C MET A 520 0.07 12.95 10.03
N HIS A 521 0.68 12.88 8.84
CA HIS A 521 1.08 14.09 8.12
C HIS A 521 -0.12 14.89 7.63
N VAL A 522 -1.15 14.21 7.13
CA VAL A 522 -2.40 14.87 6.73
C VAL A 522 -3.01 15.57 7.94
N ASN A 523 -3.08 14.86 9.07
CA ASN A 523 -3.63 15.40 10.32
C ASN A 523 -2.76 16.54 10.90
N THR A 524 -1.44 16.52 10.70
CA THR A 524 -0.55 17.62 11.11
C THR A 524 -0.92 18.91 10.38
N TYR A 525 -1.20 18.81 9.07
CA TYR A 525 -1.67 19.96 8.30
C TYR A 525 -3.11 20.34 8.65
N ILE A 526 -4.04 19.39 8.58
CA ILE A 526 -5.43 19.55 9.01
C ILE A 526 -5.50 19.67 10.53
N TYR A 527 -4.59 20.21 11.33
CA TYR A 527 -4.89 20.50 12.75
C TYR A 527 -4.00 21.63 13.22
N GLN A 528 -2.78 21.69 12.67
CA GLN A 528 -1.75 22.64 13.05
C GLN A 528 -1.39 23.59 11.89
N GLY A 529 -1.86 23.33 10.66
CA GLY A 529 -1.50 24.11 9.48
C GLY A 529 -0.04 23.94 9.05
N GLN A 530 0.62 22.87 9.49
CA GLN A 530 2.05 22.64 9.26
C GLN A 530 2.30 21.59 8.18
N VAL A 531 3.34 21.81 7.40
CA VAL A 531 3.84 20.86 6.39
C VAL A 531 5.09 20.17 6.93
N VAL A 532 5.14 18.85 6.81
CA VAL A 532 6.25 18.03 7.30
C VAL A 532 7.49 18.12 6.39
N LEU A 533 8.66 17.90 6.99
CA LEU A 533 9.96 17.82 6.34
C LEU A 533 10.42 16.35 6.24
N ARG A 534 11.10 15.99 5.15
CA ARG A 534 11.71 14.68 4.97
C ARG A 534 12.89 14.53 5.93
N GLN A 535 13.07 13.33 6.47
CA GLN A 535 14.16 13.01 7.40
C GLN A 535 14.73 11.62 7.09
N THR A 536 16.04 11.46 7.13
CA THR A 536 16.65 10.16 6.82
C THR A 536 16.35 9.14 7.90
N GLY A 537 15.71 8.03 7.53
CA GLY A 537 15.45 6.90 8.43
C GLY A 537 14.44 7.19 9.54
N ARG A 538 13.66 8.26 9.44
CA ARG A 538 12.78 8.78 10.51
C ARG A 538 11.40 9.15 9.97
N HIS A 539 10.45 9.39 10.86
CA HIS A 539 9.16 9.96 10.48
C HIS A 539 9.37 11.40 10.00
N ALA A 540 8.63 11.81 8.98
CA ALA A 540 8.58 13.19 8.57
C ALA A 540 7.85 13.99 9.65
N ALA A 541 8.36 15.18 9.95
CA ALA A 541 7.85 16.00 11.03
C ALA A 541 7.93 17.48 10.63
N ALA A 542 7.08 18.32 11.23
CA ALA A 542 7.12 19.76 11.01
C ALA A 542 8.45 20.39 11.50
N THR A 543 9.08 19.75 12.49
CA THR A 543 10.39 20.10 13.03
C THR A 543 11.30 18.87 13.01
N PRO A 544 12.61 19.01 12.68
CA PRO A 544 13.55 17.91 12.75
C PRO A 544 13.57 17.22 14.11
N THR A 545 13.67 15.90 14.12
CA THR A 545 13.73 15.08 15.34
C THR A 545 15.14 14.56 15.59
N ALA A 546 15.39 13.93 16.74
CA ALA A 546 16.67 13.27 17.02
C ALA A 546 16.95 12.13 16.02
N VAL A 547 18.24 11.80 15.80
CA VAL A 547 18.63 10.69 14.93
C VAL A 547 18.33 9.37 15.62
N SER A 548 17.55 8.49 14.97
CA SER A 548 17.23 7.16 15.52
C SER A 548 17.72 5.99 14.65
N GLN A 549 18.26 6.27 13.46
CA GLN A 549 18.83 5.27 12.57
C GLN A 549 20.35 5.29 12.72
N LEU A 550 20.89 4.29 13.42
CA LEU A 550 22.29 4.22 13.82
C LEU A 550 23.04 3.18 13.00
N ARG A 551 24.27 3.51 12.59
CA ARG A 551 25.16 2.59 11.88
C ARG A 551 25.93 1.75 12.89
N CYS A 552 25.95 0.45 12.68
CA CYS A 552 26.63 -0.52 13.54
C CYS A 552 28.02 -0.90 13.02
N LYS A 553 28.79 -1.62 13.83
CA LYS A 553 30.16 -2.09 13.54
C LYS A 553 30.27 -2.92 12.26
N ASP A 554 29.23 -3.69 11.95
CA ASP A 554 29.10 -4.51 10.75
C ASP A 554 28.70 -3.71 9.49
N GLY A 555 28.59 -2.39 9.61
CA GLY A 555 28.18 -1.49 8.53
C GLY A 555 26.68 -1.50 8.24
N LYS A 556 25.88 -2.27 8.99
CA LYS A 556 24.42 -2.32 8.87
C LYS A 556 23.77 -1.27 9.78
N TYR A 557 22.45 -1.15 9.70
CA TYR A 557 21.70 -0.12 10.41
C TYR A 557 20.67 -0.72 11.38
N VAL A 558 20.53 -0.09 12.53
CA VAL A 558 19.50 -0.38 13.54
C VAL A 558 18.68 0.89 13.77
N ASN A 559 17.37 0.71 13.96
CA ASN A 559 16.54 1.76 14.55
C ASN A 559 16.63 1.63 16.07
N ALA A 560 17.41 2.51 16.69
CA ALA A 560 17.64 2.59 18.12
C ALA A 560 17.81 4.06 18.52
N SER A 561 17.25 4.45 19.66
CA SER A 561 17.31 5.83 20.14
C SER A 561 17.02 5.88 21.63
N ALA A 562 17.75 6.75 22.34
CA ALA A 562 17.56 7.03 23.75
C ALA A 562 16.25 7.75 24.05
N SER A 563 15.75 8.59 23.12
CA SER A 563 14.44 9.25 23.21
C SER A 563 13.28 8.23 23.36
N ARG A 564 13.51 6.97 22.97
CA ARG A 564 12.55 5.86 23.11
C ARG A 564 12.73 5.04 24.39
N VAL A 565 13.66 5.42 25.26
CA VAL A 565 13.93 4.77 26.54
C VAL A 565 13.45 5.68 27.67
N THR A 566 12.40 5.27 28.37
CA THR A 566 11.88 6.04 29.51
C THR A 566 12.93 6.15 30.62
N LEU A 567 12.84 7.19 31.46
CA LEU A 567 13.70 7.32 32.65
C LEU A 567 13.70 6.06 33.54
N ARG A 568 12.57 5.33 33.59
CA ARG A 568 12.44 4.05 34.29
C ARG A 568 13.36 2.96 33.71
N LEU A 569 13.51 2.93 32.39
CA LEU A 569 14.30 1.94 31.66
C LEU A 569 15.75 2.39 31.43
N PHE A 570 16.04 3.68 31.62
CA PHE A 570 17.36 4.27 31.39
C PHE A 570 18.50 3.59 32.17
N PRO A 571 18.35 3.23 33.47
CA PRO A 571 19.40 2.50 34.18
C PRO A 571 19.81 1.19 33.52
N ALA A 572 18.85 0.44 32.94
CA ALA A 572 19.14 -0.81 32.25
C ALA A 572 19.92 -0.60 30.95
N LEU A 573 19.71 0.53 30.27
CA LEU A 573 20.50 0.93 29.11
C LEU A 573 21.94 1.28 29.54
N VAL A 574 22.09 2.10 30.58
CA VAL A 574 23.39 2.51 31.11
C VAL A 574 24.20 1.30 31.58
N GLU A 575 23.60 0.38 32.35
CA GLU A 575 24.25 -0.86 32.77
C GLU A 575 24.73 -1.69 31.58
N TRP A 576 23.91 -1.80 30.53
CA TRP A 576 24.29 -2.54 29.34
C TRP A 576 25.45 -1.89 28.58
N MET A 577 25.41 -0.57 28.41
CA MET A 577 26.52 0.16 27.79
C MET A 577 27.79 0.08 28.64
N ASP A 578 27.68 0.15 29.96
CA ASP A 578 28.81 0.07 30.89
C ASP A 578 29.46 -1.31 30.90
N SER A 579 28.67 -2.38 30.71
CA SER A 579 29.20 -3.74 30.55
C SER A 579 30.14 -3.88 29.34
N HIS A 580 30.07 -2.94 28.38
CA HIS A 580 30.96 -2.83 27.22
C HIS A 580 32.00 -1.69 27.37
N GLY A 581 32.02 -0.97 28.49
CA GLY A 581 32.87 0.19 28.73
C GLY A 581 32.48 1.44 27.92
N LEU A 582 31.21 1.54 27.51
CA LEU A 582 30.71 2.54 26.56
C LEU A 582 29.67 3.50 27.16
N ALA A 583 29.35 3.38 28.46
CA ALA A 583 28.38 4.27 29.11
C ALA A 583 28.91 5.69 29.38
N GLY A 584 30.23 5.88 29.45
CA GLY A 584 30.83 7.19 29.75
C GLY A 584 30.39 7.72 31.12
N ASP A 585 29.99 8.99 31.17
CA ASP A 585 29.50 9.65 32.38
C ASP A 585 28.03 9.36 32.69
N LEU A 586 27.30 8.64 31.83
CA LEU A 586 25.90 8.30 32.06
C LEU A 586 25.68 7.38 33.28
N THR A 587 26.75 6.81 33.85
CA THR A 587 26.73 6.08 35.12
C THR A 587 26.56 6.99 36.34
N GLU A 588 26.74 8.31 36.20
CA GLU A 588 26.58 9.27 37.30
C GLU A 588 25.11 9.40 37.74
N GLU A 589 24.86 9.43 39.05
CA GLU A 589 23.50 9.51 39.63
C GLU A 589 22.70 10.74 39.17
N ARG A 590 23.36 11.81 38.70
CA ARG A 590 22.72 13.04 38.22
C ARG A 590 21.71 12.77 37.10
N TYR A 591 21.93 11.74 36.28
CA TYR A 591 21.04 11.39 35.17
C TYR A 591 19.74 10.67 35.59
N LEU A 592 19.59 10.34 36.88
CA LEU A 592 18.34 9.82 37.43
C LEU A 592 17.34 10.93 37.76
N ASP A 593 17.79 12.19 37.77
CA ASP A 593 16.91 13.34 37.89
C ASP A 593 16.15 13.58 36.57
N PRO A 594 14.80 13.67 36.58
CA PRO A 594 14.01 13.84 35.36
C PRO A 594 14.35 15.10 34.56
N ALA A 595 14.72 16.20 35.22
CA ALA A 595 15.05 17.46 34.55
C ALA A 595 16.44 17.37 33.89
N VAL A 596 17.41 16.74 34.57
CA VAL A 596 18.73 16.48 33.99
C VAL A 596 18.63 15.52 32.81
N PHE A 597 17.89 14.42 32.95
CA PHE A 597 17.66 13.45 31.88
C PHE A 597 17.07 14.12 30.63
N ALA A 598 15.99 14.89 30.79
CA ALA A 598 15.36 15.61 29.68
C ALA A 598 16.28 16.66 29.05
N ALA A 599 17.08 17.38 29.85
CA ALA A 599 18.01 18.38 29.34
C ALA A 599 19.26 17.77 28.67
N SER A 600 19.53 16.48 28.88
CA SER A 600 20.72 15.78 28.38
C SER A 600 20.46 14.89 27.16
N GLU A 601 19.28 15.02 26.52
CA GLU A 601 18.85 14.15 25.41
C GLU A 601 19.93 14.02 24.32
N GLU A 602 20.50 15.14 23.85
CA GLU A 602 21.52 15.15 22.79
C GLU A 602 22.76 14.34 23.19
N HIS A 603 23.29 14.56 24.39
CA HIS A 603 24.45 13.82 24.92
C HIS A 603 24.16 12.33 25.08
N ILE A 604 22.96 11.97 25.57
CA ILE A 604 22.58 10.57 25.72
C ILE A 604 22.51 9.89 24.34
N GLU A 605 21.94 10.55 23.32
CA GLU A 605 21.90 10.01 21.96
C GLU A 605 23.30 9.84 21.35
N GLU A 606 24.23 10.76 21.62
CA GLU A 606 25.63 10.62 21.18
C GLU A 606 26.30 9.37 21.78
N VAL A 607 26.10 9.12 23.08
CA VAL A 607 26.64 7.93 23.75
C VAL A 607 25.99 6.65 23.20
N VAL A 608 24.68 6.64 22.97
CA VAL A 608 23.97 5.50 22.35
C VAL A 608 24.42 5.27 20.91
N ALA A 609 24.67 6.31 20.13
CA ALA A 609 25.21 6.20 18.78
C ALA A 609 26.62 5.57 18.78
N ASN A 610 27.49 6.00 19.70
CA ASN A 610 28.81 5.40 19.87
C ASN A 610 28.72 3.94 20.33
N PHE A 611 27.78 3.62 21.23
CA PHE A 611 27.52 2.25 21.65
C PHE A 611 27.10 1.37 20.46
N ALA A 612 26.11 1.79 19.68
CA ALA A 612 25.65 1.07 18.51
C ALA A 612 26.76 0.88 17.46
N ALA A 613 27.63 1.88 17.26
CA ALA A 613 28.75 1.82 16.32
C ALA A 613 29.82 0.79 16.71
N ASN A 614 29.89 0.37 17.97
CA ASN A 614 30.82 -0.65 18.47
C ASN A 614 30.21 -2.06 18.55
N MET A 615 28.92 -2.20 18.27
CA MET A 615 28.20 -3.48 18.26
C MET A 615 27.74 -3.85 16.85
N THR A 616 27.46 -5.13 16.60
CA THR A 616 26.75 -5.54 15.37
C THR A 616 25.27 -5.15 15.45
N ARG A 617 24.60 -4.99 14.29
CA ARG A 617 23.17 -4.62 14.26
C ARG A 617 22.30 -5.56 15.08
N ASP A 618 22.54 -6.87 14.94
CA ASP A 618 21.70 -7.89 15.55
C ASP A 618 21.95 -8.00 17.07
N GLU A 619 23.17 -7.72 17.56
CA GLU A 619 23.43 -7.56 19.00
C GLU A 619 22.66 -6.37 19.59
N VAL A 620 22.64 -5.22 18.89
CA VAL A 620 21.89 -4.03 19.37
C VAL A 620 20.38 -4.30 19.36
N ALA A 621 19.87 -4.87 18.28
CA ALA A 621 18.44 -5.14 18.13
C ALA A 621 17.93 -6.15 19.16
N HIS A 622 18.58 -7.32 19.29
CA HIS A 622 18.16 -8.34 20.25
C HIS A 622 18.42 -7.91 21.69
N GLY A 623 19.59 -7.33 21.98
CA GLY A 623 19.93 -6.85 23.32
C GLY A 623 18.99 -5.75 23.81
N GLY A 624 18.54 -4.87 22.90
CA GLY A 624 17.53 -3.86 23.22
C GLY A 624 16.16 -4.47 23.53
N GLN A 625 15.69 -5.42 22.69
CA GLN A 625 14.41 -6.11 22.90
C GLN A 625 14.38 -6.92 24.20
N GLU A 626 15.46 -7.63 24.56
CA GLU A 626 15.61 -8.35 25.83
C GLU A 626 15.43 -7.44 27.06
N ARG A 627 15.72 -6.13 26.91
CA ARG A 627 15.63 -5.11 27.96
C ARG A 627 14.35 -4.28 27.87
N GLY A 628 13.45 -4.61 26.94
CA GLY A 628 12.17 -3.91 26.73
C GLY A 628 12.28 -2.62 25.93
N PHE A 629 13.36 -2.40 25.18
CA PHE A 629 13.46 -1.26 24.25
C PHE A 629 12.79 -1.59 22.92
N ASN A 630 12.05 -0.63 22.35
CA ASN A 630 11.50 -0.74 21.00
C ASN A 630 12.56 -0.42 19.94
N TRP A 631 13.61 -1.26 19.88
CA TRP A 631 14.71 -1.15 18.94
C TRP A 631 14.65 -2.29 17.93
N GLY A 632 14.98 -2.04 16.67
CA GLY A 632 14.75 -2.99 15.59
C GLY A 632 15.82 -2.94 14.49
N ALA A 633 16.19 -4.12 13.99
CA ALA A 633 17.13 -4.27 12.89
C ALA A 633 16.53 -3.77 11.57
N ILE A 634 17.27 -2.98 10.80
CA ILE A 634 16.91 -2.67 9.41
C ILE A 634 17.50 -3.77 8.53
N ARG A 635 16.62 -4.50 7.84
CA ARG A 635 16.97 -5.65 6.99
C ARG A 635 16.71 -5.36 5.52
N ALA A 636 17.63 -5.78 4.66
CA ALA A 636 17.36 -5.90 3.23
C ALA A 636 16.46 -7.12 2.96
N PRO A 637 15.66 -7.15 1.88
CA PRO A 637 14.78 -8.28 1.57
C PRO A 637 15.48 -9.65 1.56
N ASP A 638 16.68 -9.75 1.01
CA ASP A 638 17.46 -10.99 0.98
C ASP A 638 17.89 -11.47 2.38
N GLU A 639 18.07 -10.56 3.35
CA GLU A 639 18.34 -10.93 4.74
C GLU A 639 17.10 -11.49 5.47
N LEU A 640 15.90 -11.36 4.88
CA LEU A 640 14.67 -11.94 5.44
C LEU A 640 14.53 -13.43 5.12
N VAL A 641 15.24 -13.95 4.11
CA VAL A 641 15.11 -15.35 3.67
C VAL A 641 15.44 -16.36 4.78
N ASP A 642 16.40 -15.99 5.63
CA ASP A 642 16.91 -16.80 6.74
C ASP A 642 16.48 -16.25 8.12
N GLU A 643 15.45 -15.39 8.15
CA GLU A 643 14.94 -14.82 9.39
C GLU A 643 14.04 -15.85 10.12
N GLY A 644 14.35 -16.09 11.40
CA GLY A 644 13.74 -17.14 12.20
C GLY A 644 12.24 -16.94 12.43
N HIS A 645 11.80 -15.71 12.71
CA HIS A 645 10.39 -15.39 12.92
C HIS A 645 9.52 -15.69 11.68
N LEU A 646 10.02 -15.41 10.46
CA LEU A 646 9.32 -15.79 9.23
C LEU A 646 9.19 -17.32 9.10
N THR A 647 10.24 -18.06 9.43
CA THR A 647 10.24 -19.53 9.38
C THR A 647 9.29 -20.14 10.41
N ASP A 648 9.35 -19.66 11.66
CA ASP A 648 8.53 -20.14 12.77
C ASP A 648 7.02 -19.92 12.53
N ARG A 649 6.68 -18.90 11.75
CA ARG A 649 5.30 -18.58 11.36
C ARG A 649 4.84 -19.25 10.06
N GLY A 650 5.64 -20.14 9.48
CA GLY A 650 5.29 -20.87 8.25
C GLY A 650 5.16 -19.96 7.03
N PHE A 651 5.90 -18.85 7.00
CA PHE A 651 5.81 -17.87 5.92
C PHE A 651 6.26 -18.41 4.57
N TRP A 652 7.23 -19.32 4.54
CA TRP A 652 7.80 -19.82 3.30
C TRP A 652 7.03 -21.02 2.75
N VAL A 653 6.65 -20.96 1.47
CA VAL A 653 5.86 -21.99 0.79
C VAL A 653 6.63 -22.53 -0.41
N GLU A 654 6.68 -23.86 -0.54
CA GLU A 654 7.25 -24.54 -1.70
C GLU A 654 6.22 -24.61 -2.82
N VAL A 655 6.51 -23.97 -3.96
CA VAL A 655 5.59 -23.86 -5.10
C VAL A 655 6.16 -24.62 -6.30
N PRO A 656 5.52 -25.72 -6.74
CA PRO A 656 5.95 -26.47 -7.92
C PRO A 656 5.73 -25.69 -9.23
N HIS A 657 6.70 -25.80 -10.13
CA HIS A 657 6.66 -25.36 -11.53
C HIS A 657 6.89 -26.57 -12.44
N PRO A 658 5.83 -27.33 -12.78
CA PRO A 658 5.96 -28.56 -13.56
C PRO A 658 6.61 -28.36 -14.93
N GLU A 659 6.32 -27.24 -15.59
CA GLU A 659 6.89 -26.87 -16.89
C GLU A 659 8.41 -26.65 -16.85
N LEU A 660 8.96 -26.43 -15.65
CA LEU A 660 10.40 -26.31 -15.39
C LEU A 660 11.00 -27.53 -14.69
N GLY A 661 10.16 -28.48 -14.25
CA GLY A 661 10.60 -29.63 -13.43
C GLY A 661 11.24 -29.22 -12.10
N ARG A 662 10.87 -28.06 -11.55
CA ARG A 662 11.48 -27.44 -10.36
C ARG A 662 10.42 -27.02 -9.36
N THR A 663 10.81 -26.90 -8.10
CA THR A 663 10.02 -26.29 -7.03
C THR A 663 10.80 -25.10 -6.49
N PHE A 664 10.10 -24.01 -6.18
CA PHE A 664 10.71 -22.76 -5.71
C PHE A 664 10.10 -22.31 -4.39
N LYS A 665 10.93 -21.68 -3.55
CA LYS A 665 10.53 -21.11 -2.26
C LYS A 665 9.90 -19.72 -2.45
N TYR A 666 8.61 -19.61 -2.20
CA TYR A 666 7.81 -18.39 -2.33
C TYR A 666 7.52 -17.74 -0.97
N PRO A 667 7.37 -16.41 -0.91
CA PRO A 667 6.71 -15.75 0.21
C PRO A 667 5.23 -16.14 0.24
N GLY A 668 4.78 -16.64 1.39
CA GLY A 668 3.46 -17.20 1.60
C GLY A 668 2.48 -16.24 2.29
N PRO A 669 1.53 -16.76 3.09
CA PRO A 669 0.41 -15.99 3.62
C PRO A 669 0.87 -14.92 4.63
N ALA A 670 0.16 -13.79 4.65
CA ALA A 670 0.45 -12.70 5.57
C ALA A 670 -0.09 -12.92 7.00
N GLY A 671 -0.97 -13.91 7.16
CA GLY A 671 -1.74 -14.14 8.37
C GLY A 671 -2.17 -15.59 8.52
N ILE A 672 -2.39 -16.02 9.77
CA ILE A 672 -2.82 -17.38 10.10
C ILE A 672 -4.32 -17.35 10.37
N TYR A 673 -5.07 -18.12 9.58
CA TYR A 673 -6.52 -18.25 9.68
C TYR A 673 -6.87 -19.66 10.14
N ASN A 674 -7.37 -19.81 11.37
CA ASN A 674 -7.50 -21.13 12.01
C ASN A 674 -8.64 -22.01 11.44
N GLY A 675 -9.63 -21.43 10.74
CA GLY A 675 -10.80 -22.16 10.23
C GLY A 675 -10.98 -22.14 8.72
N SER A 676 -10.16 -21.37 8.01
CA SER A 676 -10.18 -21.24 6.55
C SER A 676 -8.81 -20.71 6.12
N PRO A 677 -7.82 -21.58 5.89
CA PRO A 677 -6.44 -21.15 5.70
C PRO A 677 -6.26 -20.19 4.52
N TRP A 678 -5.43 -19.17 4.70
CA TRP A 678 -4.80 -18.45 3.58
C TRP A 678 -3.65 -19.34 3.08
N GLY A 679 -3.69 -19.76 1.82
CA GLY A 679 -2.63 -20.57 1.22
C GLY A 679 -2.47 -20.37 -0.28
N ILE A 680 -1.25 -20.58 -0.76
CA ILE A 680 -0.98 -20.64 -2.21
C ILE A 680 -1.37 -22.03 -2.69
N SER A 681 -2.36 -22.12 -3.59
CA SER A 681 -2.82 -23.40 -4.16
C SER A 681 -2.07 -23.80 -5.43
N SER A 682 -1.58 -22.83 -6.20
CA SER A 682 -0.81 -23.04 -7.43
C SER A 682 0.14 -21.88 -7.74
N ARG A 683 1.14 -22.13 -8.58
CA ARG A 683 1.95 -21.07 -9.21
C ARG A 683 1.07 -20.17 -10.09
N ALA A 684 1.61 -19.00 -10.48
CA ALA A 684 0.95 -18.15 -11.46
C ALA A 684 0.67 -18.90 -12.79
N PRO A 685 -0.46 -18.64 -13.46
CA PRO A 685 -0.81 -19.34 -14.69
C PRO A 685 0.07 -18.91 -15.87
N LEU A 686 0.39 -19.85 -16.77
CA LEU A 686 0.97 -19.51 -18.08
C LEU A 686 -0.08 -18.81 -18.95
N ILE A 687 0.35 -18.05 -19.96
CA ILE A 687 -0.55 -17.38 -20.91
C ILE A 687 -1.46 -18.41 -21.57
N GLY A 688 -2.78 -18.26 -21.35
CA GLY A 688 -3.80 -19.11 -21.95
C GLY A 688 -3.84 -20.56 -21.43
N GLU A 689 -3.14 -20.86 -20.33
CA GLU A 689 -3.02 -22.22 -19.78
C GLU A 689 -4.36 -22.93 -19.59
N HIS A 690 -5.40 -22.18 -19.22
CA HIS A 690 -6.71 -22.72 -18.88
C HIS A 690 -7.77 -22.45 -19.96
N ASN A 691 -7.36 -22.07 -21.18
CA ASN A 691 -8.29 -21.79 -22.28
C ASN A 691 -9.19 -23.01 -22.57
N GLU A 692 -8.62 -24.21 -22.69
CA GLU A 692 -9.44 -25.41 -22.95
C GLU A 692 -10.39 -25.70 -21.78
N ASP A 693 -9.89 -25.65 -20.54
CA ASP A 693 -10.70 -25.94 -19.35
C ASP A 693 -11.90 -25.00 -19.22
N ILE A 694 -11.70 -23.71 -19.46
CA ILE A 694 -12.75 -22.70 -19.28
C ILE A 694 -13.67 -22.65 -20.51
N PHE A 695 -13.12 -22.52 -21.71
CA PHE A 695 -13.95 -22.38 -22.91
C PHE A 695 -14.66 -23.67 -23.30
N CYS A 696 -13.96 -24.82 -23.25
CA CYS A 696 -14.57 -26.11 -23.59
C CYS A 696 -15.24 -26.75 -22.38
N GLY A 697 -14.55 -26.79 -21.23
CA GLY A 697 -15.05 -27.48 -20.03
C GLY A 697 -16.25 -26.78 -19.38
N GLU A 698 -16.20 -25.46 -19.24
CA GLU A 698 -17.26 -24.70 -18.55
C GLU A 698 -18.24 -24.03 -19.50
N LEU A 699 -17.75 -23.38 -20.56
CA LEU A 699 -18.62 -22.73 -21.56
C LEU A 699 -19.13 -23.69 -22.65
N GLY A 700 -18.67 -24.94 -22.66
CA GLY A 700 -19.19 -25.98 -23.56
C GLY A 700 -18.86 -25.78 -25.05
N LEU A 701 -17.85 -24.96 -25.38
CA LEU A 701 -17.37 -24.85 -26.76
C LEU A 701 -16.73 -26.17 -27.20
N GLN A 702 -16.96 -26.54 -28.45
CA GLN A 702 -16.22 -27.64 -29.08
C GLN A 702 -14.76 -27.23 -29.28
N LYS A 703 -13.84 -28.20 -29.20
CA LYS A 703 -12.40 -27.94 -29.47
C LYS A 703 -12.15 -27.32 -30.84
N THR A 704 -12.97 -27.65 -31.84
CA THR A 704 -12.90 -27.05 -33.18
C THR A 704 -13.30 -25.57 -33.18
N GLU A 705 -14.25 -25.17 -32.33
CA GLU A 705 -14.62 -23.76 -32.17
C GLU A 705 -13.50 -23.00 -31.46
N LEU A 706 -12.89 -23.60 -30.42
CA LEU A 706 -11.75 -23.00 -29.74
C LEU A 706 -10.56 -22.80 -30.68
N ALA A 707 -10.26 -23.78 -31.53
CA ALA A 707 -9.21 -23.66 -32.55
C ALA A 707 -9.49 -22.52 -33.54
N TYR A 708 -10.74 -22.37 -33.99
CA TYR A 708 -11.13 -21.26 -34.86
C TYR A 708 -10.96 -19.89 -34.17
N LEU A 709 -11.36 -19.78 -32.89
CA LEU A 709 -11.19 -18.55 -32.12
C LEU A 709 -9.70 -18.19 -31.93
N ALA A 710 -8.84 -19.19 -31.73
CA ALA A 710 -7.39 -18.99 -31.63
C ALA A 710 -6.79 -18.52 -32.96
N GLU A 711 -7.17 -19.13 -34.09
CA GLU A 711 -6.75 -18.68 -35.43
C GLU A 711 -7.23 -17.25 -35.73
N ALA A 712 -8.44 -16.90 -35.27
CA ALA A 712 -9.01 -15.56 -35.38
C ALA A 712 -8.43 -14.54 -34.37
N ARG A 713 -7.51 -14.97 -33.48
CA ARG A 713 -6.93 -14.15 -32.40
C ARG A 713 -7.98 -13.53 -31.47
N VAL A 714 -9.05 -14.29 -31.21
CA VAL A 714 -10.05 -13.98 -30.20
C VAL A 714 -9.62 -14.52 -28.84
N VAL A 715 -9.03 -15.71 -28.81
CA VAL A 715 -8.40 -16.30 -27.61
C VAL A 715 -6.91 -16.43 -27.85
#